data_AF-A0A2P4Z1X8-F1
#
_entry.id   AF-A0A2P4Z1X8-F1
#
_cell.length_a   1.000
_cell.length_b   1.000
_cell.length_c   1.000
_cell.angle_alpha   90.00
_cell.angle_beta   90.00
_cell.angle_gamma   90.00
#
_symmetry.space_group_name_H-M   'P 1'
#
loop_
_entity.id
_entity.type
_entity.pdbx_description
1 polymer ?
#
loop_
_entity_poly.entity_id
_entity_poly.type
_entity_poly.pdbx_seq_one_letter_code
_entity_poly.pdbx_strand_id
1 'polypeptide(L)'
;MSNISKLKKLEGLRSIMNQHGVDAYIISSSDPHMSEYTPDKYKRREFMTGFFGSQGICLVTQSSTHLIVDGRYIVEAKKTATPEYKVHLLKKGFYSDIVDILKDENFDGTLGIDVEVTSWMSFKAFANYIEFSGLHLNASFGIKLLNLNFVDVLRPQKEIEQARSEIFVHGIEYAGESSKSKVNKVLLEMKKLNARILFLSSLTQISWLLNLRGSDVHCTPVFLAYVIIEILDDTVGIDEKELSFNLKVFVNIDSIKGCEEVLKNEFQDKISIIQIENIMDELYHLFSKLNSNPKSELNKIWLPENFCNLAVMDTLFKVFNPHENYNNSSYYKYLIDYLNSSKSLITSESPIIMLRAIKNKTELKGMRECHIYDGLALTKFLYYLYKAGRDKSLFNGKVSEWDLSQKLLEFREQQPKFVYPSFDTISSIGENGAIIHYRPEKENSSIIKPDLYLCDSGGQYHTGTTDVTRTLFLFGIGEERPTTEQIESFTRVLIGFIRLHKLVFPIGTNATAIDVLARASLWEAGLDYLHGTGHGVGSFLSVHEEPWSICYKVGRDGASKQNLAAGAVVSIEPGYYEEGKYGIRIENLAEIVEADVDNCYKKMNKFLKFSPLTFVPIQKEMIDVSILSDDELDWLNWYHSKTLENLEPLVDDDPEFLKWLVQVCSPINRNISKIDFPKTLYQ
;
A
#
# COMPACT_ATOMS: atom_id res chain seq x y z
N MET A 1 -2.25 26.36 4.98
CA MET A 1 -3.07 26.14 3.77
C MET A 1 -3.76 27.44 3.40
N SER A 2 -3.70 27.84 2.14
CA SER A 2 -4.37 29.06 1.65
C SER A 2 -5.87 29.10 2.01
N ASN A 3 -6.33 30.23 2.55
CA ASN A 3 -7.74 30.51 2.94
C ASN A 3 -8.72 30.62 1.75
N ILE A 4 -8.45 29.94 0.64
CA ILE A 4 -9.29 29.96 -0.56
C ILE A 4 -10.42 28.96 -0.37
N SER A 5 -11.68 29.42 -0.46
CA SER A 5 -12.84 28.53 -0.38
C SER A 5 -12.88 27.53 -1.53
N LYS A 6 -13.49 26.35 -1.31
CA LYS A 6 -13.61 25.31 -2.35
C LYS A 6 -14.29 25.83 -3.63
N LEU A 7 -15.32 26.68 -3.48
CA LEU A 7 -15.98 27.34 -4.61
C LEU A 7 -15.01 28.19 -5.45
N LYS A 8 -14.20 29.05 -4.81
CA LYS A 8 -13.20 29.88 -5.53
C LYS A 8 -12.15 29.02 -6.24
N LYS A 9 -11.77 27.89 -5.66
CA LYS A 9 -10.85 26.94 -6.31
C LYS A 9 -11.48 26.36 -7.58
N LEU A 10 -12.75 25.96 -7.53
CA LEU A 10 -13.48 25.45 -8.71
C LEU A 10 -13.65 26.51 -9.80
N GLU A 11 -13.97 27.75 -9.44
CA GLU A 11 -14.06 28.87 -10.38
C GLU A 11 -12.72 29.14 -11.08
N GLY A 12 -11.63 29.17 -10.31
CA GLY A 12 -10.27 29.33 -10.86
C GLY A 12 -9.89 28.18 -11.79
N LEU A 13 -10.16 26.94 -11.40
CA LEU A 13 -9.89 25.77 -12.21
C LEU A 13 -10.68 25.79 -13.53
N ARG A 14 -11.98 26.09 -13.50
CA ARG A 14 -12.83 26.21 -14.70
C ARG A 14 -12.35 27.32 -15.64
N SER A 15 -11.86 28.43 -15.08
CA SER A 15 -11.25 29.50 -15.89
C SER A 15 -10.01 29.01 -16.64
N ILE A 16 -9.11 28.28 -15.97
CA ILE A 16 -7.93 27.67 -16.59
C ILE A 16 -8.34 26.64 -17.64
N MET A 17 -9.31 25.77 -17.33
CA MET A 17 -9.86 24.80 -18.28
C MET A 17 -10.35 25.48 -19.57
N ASN A 18 -11.12 26.57 -19.46
CA ASN A 18 -11.60 27.33 -20.62
C ASN A 18 -10.45 27.94 -21.45
N GLN A 19 -9.42 28.49 -20.80
CA GLN A 19 -8.24 29.03 -21.49
C GLN A 19 -7.50 27.98 -22.32
N HIS A 20 -7.56 26.71 -21.91
CA HIS A 20 -6.93 25.60 -22.60
C HIS A 20 -7.88 24.76 -23.47
N GLY A 21 -9.14 25.18 -23.65
CA GLY A 21 -10.13 24.47 -24.45
C GLY A 21 -10.45 23.08 -23.90
N VAL A 22 -10.68 23.00 -22.58
CA VAL A 22 -11.03 21.78 -21.86
C VAL A 22 -12.38 21.99 -21.15
N ASP A 23 -13.30 21.05 -21.31
CA ASP A 23 -14.67 21.13 -20.78
C ASP A 23 -14.86 20.24 -19.54
N ALA A 24 -14.06 19.19 -19.43
CA ALA A 24 -13.97 18.33 -18.25
C ALA A 24 -12.51 18.00 -17.91
N TYR A 25 -12.17 17.91 -16.63
CA TYR A 25 -10.82 17.64 -16.15
C TYR A 25 -10.83 16.65 -15.00
N ILE A 26 -9.90 15.68 -15.07
CA ILE A 26 -9.75 14.63 -14.07
C ILE A 26 -8.60 14.99 -13.12
N ILE A 27 -8.87 14.90 -11.82
CA ILE A 27 -7.90 15.15 -10.75
C ILE A 27 -7.72 13.85 -9.97
N SER A 28 -6.61 13.18 -10.22
CA SER A 28 -6.21 11.93 -9.54
C SER A 28 -5.52 12.22 -8.20
N SER A 29 -5.45 11.19 -7.35
CA SER A 29 -4.55 11.16 -6.20
C SER A 29 -3.14 10.68 -6.58
N SER A 30 -2.96 10.14 -7.78
CA SER A 30 -1.67 9.63 -8.26
C SER A 30 -0.61 10.72 -8.39
N ASP A 31 0.65 10.30 -8.23
CA ASP A 31 1.84 11.04 -8.65
C ASP A 31 2.45 10.39 -9.92
N PRO A 32 3.55 10.93 -10.47
CA PRO A 32 4.23 10.34 -11.64
C PRO A 32 4.83 8.95 -11.44
N HIS A 33 4.86 8.47 -10.20
CA HIS A 33 5.45 7.19 -9.79
C HIS A 33 4.39 6.16 -9.40
N MET A 34 3.11 6.52 -9.44
CA MET A 34 1.97 5.74 -8.97
C MET A 34 2.14 5.28 -7.52
N SER A 35 2.67 6.16 -6.67
CA SER A 35 2.84 5.92 -5.23
C SER A 35 1.49 5.70 -4.56
N GLU A 36 1.45 4.85 -3.54
CA GLU A 36 0.25 4.65 -2.73
C GLU A 36 -0.07 5.90 -1.90
N TYR A 37 0.92 6.38 -1.14
CA TYR A 37 0.86 7.68 -0.49
C TYR A 37 1.43 8.73 -1.44
N THR A 38 0.65 9.78 -1.65
CA THR A 38 1.01 10.88 -2.54
C THR A 38 1.96 11.86 -1.83
N PRO A 39 3.16 12.14 -2.37
CA PRO A 39 4.00 13.24 -1.88
C PRO A 39 3.23 14.56 -1.83
N ASP A 40 3.53 15.43 -0.87
CA ASP A 40 2.76 16.67 -0.62
C ASP A 40 2.60 17.56 -1.86
N LYS A 41 3.64 17.66 -2.69
CA LYS A 41 3.57 18.45 -3.93
C LYS A 41 2.52 17.93 -4.92
N TYR A 42 2.15 16.65 -4.85
CA TYR A 42 1.17 16.02 -5.74
C TYR A 42 -0.23 15.88 -5.11
N LYS A 43 -0.47 16.36 -3.88
CA LYS A 43 -1.78 16.33 -3.17
C LYS A 43 -2.82 17.30 -3.76
N ARG A 44 -3.02 17.24 -5.07
CA ARG A 44 -3.89 18.12 -5.87
C ARG A 44 -5.37 17.88 -5.61
N ARG A 45 -5.78 16.62 -5.48
CA ARG A 45 -7.17 16.25 -5.12
C ARG A 45 -7.53 16.76 -3.73
N GLU A 46 -6.66 16.57 -2.74
CA GLU A 46 -6.84 17.09 -1.38
C GLU A 46 -6.97 18.62 -1.40
N PHE A 47 -6.09 19.32 -2.12
CA PHE A 47 -6.18 20.78 -2.25
C PHE A 47 -7.55 21.23 -2.80
N MET A 48 -8.08 20.56 -3.82
CA MET A 48 -9.37 20.93 -4.43
C MET A 48 -10.57 20.58 -3.55
N THR A 49 -10.57 19.36 -2.99
CA THR A 49 -11.74 18.74 -2.36
C THR A 49 -11.78 18.88 -0.84
N GLY A 50 -10.63 19.04 -0.19
CA GLY A 50 -10.49 18.92 1.27
C GLY A 50 -10.72 17.51 1.82
N PHE A 51 -10.73 16.49 0.96
CA PHE A 51 -10.81 15.08 1.34
C PHE A 51 -9.40 14.48 1.41
N PHE A 52 -9.07 13.83 2.52
CA PHE A 52 -7.70 13.41 2.87
C PHE A 52 -7.45 11.91 2.68
N GLY A 53 -8.49 11.08 2.56
CA GLY A 53 -8.33 9.64 2.35
C GLY A 53 -7.41 9.28 1.18
N SER A 54 -6.62 8.21 1.27
CA SER A 54 -5.58 7.92 0.27
C SER A 54 -6.15 7.64 -1.14
N GLN A 55 -7.44 7.33 -1.24
CA GLN A 55 -8.07 6.84 -2.46
C GLN A 55 -9.28 7.67 -2.88
N GLY A 56 -9.19 8.25 -4.07
CA GLY A 56 -10.28 8.96 -4.70
C GLY A 56 -9.87 9.63 -6.01
N ILE A 57 -10.87 9.95 -6.82
CA ILE A 57 -10.71 10.72 -8.05
C ILE A 57 -11.77 11.81 -8.10
N CYS A 58 -11.39 12.99 -8.58
CA CYS A 58 -12.32 14.11 -8.75
C CYS A 58 -12.47 14.42 -10.24
N LEU A 59 -13.72 14.53 -10.69
CA LEU A 59 -14.09 14.99 -12.04
C LEU A 59 -14.71 16.37 -11.92
N VAL A 60 -14.13 17.35 -12.61
CA VAL A 60 -14.67 18.72 -12.70
C VAL A 60 -15.10 18.96 -14.13
N THR A 61 -16.37 19.32 -14.34
CA THR A 61 -16.87 19.84 -15.62
C THR A 61 -17.12 21.34 -15.49
N GLN A 62 -17.50 22.00 -16.59
CA GLN A 62 -17.92 23.40 -16.56
C GLN A 62 -19.14 23.64 -15.64
N SER A 63 -20.00 22.65 -15.42
CA SER A 63 -21.27 22.80 -14.68
C SER A 63 -21.37 21.96 -13.41
N SER A 64 -20.63 20.86 -13.30
CA SER A 64 -20.72 19.87 -12.22
C SER A 64 -19.35 19.54 -11.63
N THR A 65 -19.34 18.97 -10.42
CA THR A 65 -18.14 18.42 -9.79
C THR A 65 -18.49 17.14 -9.04
N HIS A 66 -17.66 16.11 -9.21
CA HIS A 66 -17.89 14.78 -8.64
C HIS A 66 -16.63 14.29 -7.93
N LEU A 67 -16.80 13.74 -6.73
CA LEU A 67 -15.75 13.04 -5.99
C LEU A 67 -16.17 11.58 -5.87
N ILE A 68 -15.39 10.68 -6.47
CA ILE A 68 -15.62 9.23 -6.38
C ILE A 68 -14.58 8.65 -5.42
N VAL A 69 -15.04 7.88 -4.43
CA VAL A 69 -14.20 7.24 -3.41
C VAL A 69 -14.60 5.79 -3.21
N ASP A 70 -13.67 4.95 -2.74
CA ASP A 70 -14.02 3.57 -2.39
C ASP A 70 -14.78 3.47 -1.06
N GLY A 71 -15.31 2.28 -0.75
CA GLY A 71 -16.18 2.05 0.41
C GLY A 71 -15.55 2.39 1.76
N ARG A 72 -14.22 2.38 1.84
CA ARG A 72 -13.47 2.68 3.07
C ARG A 72 -13.54 4.15 3.45
N TYR A 73 -13.80 5.03 2.48
CA TYR A 73 -13.74 6.48 2.63
C TYR A 73 -15.08 7.19 2.42
N ILE A 74 -16.16 6.46 2.10
CA ILE A 74 -17.45 7.08 1.72
C ILE A 74 -18.05 7.95 2.83
N VAL A 75 -17.87 7.57 4.09
CA VAL A 75 -18.36 8.32 5.26
C VAL A 75 -17.58 9.63 5.42
N GLU A 76 -16.25 9.57 5.36
CA GLU A 76 -15.36 10.74 5.44
C GLU A 76 -15.62 11.72 4.27
N ALA A 77 -15.72 11.21 3.05
CA ALA A 77 -15.95 12.02 1.86
C ALA A 77 -17.30 12.78 1.94
N LYS A 78 -18.35 12.14 2.45
CA LYS A 78 -19.65 12.81 2.66
C LYS A 78 -19.60 13.87 3.75
N LYS A 79 -18.86 13.64 4.84
CA LYS A 79 -18.69 14.62 5.94
C LYS A 79 -17.91 15.86 5.48
N THR A 80 -16.92 15.68 4.60
CA THR A 80 -16.03 16.78 4.15
C THR A 80 -16.56 17.53 2.92
N ALA A 81 -17.51 16.96 2.16
CA ALA A 81 -18.04 17.57 0.94
C ALA A 81 -18.83 18.87 1.20
N THR A 82 -18.67 19.84 0.30
CA THR A 82 -19.52 21.04 0.23
C THR A 82 -20.60 20.85 -0.85
N PRO A 83 -21.66 21.68 -0.90
CA PRO A 83 -22.77 21.49 -1.85
C PRO A 83 -22.37 21.44 -3.34
N GLU A 84 -21.20 21.97 -3.68
CA GLU A 84 -20.63 21.93 -5.03
C GLU A 84 -20.15 20.53 -5.45
N TYR A 85 -19.92 19.61 -4.50
CA TYR A 85 -19.38 18.27 -4.76
C TYR A 85 -20.46 17.19 -4.62
N LYS A 86 -20.70 16.45 -5.70
CA LYS A 86 -21.47 15.20 -5.66
C LYS A 86 -20.53 14.04 -5.28
N VAL A 87 -20.74 13.43 -4.12
CA VAL A 87 -19.92 12.29 -3.64
C VAL A 87 -20.52 10.97 -4.10
N HIS A 88 -19.69 10.12 -4.69
CA HIS A 88 -20.08 8.81 -5.21
C HIS A 88 -19.24 7.69 -4.59
N LEU A 89 -19.89 6.55 -4.37
CA LEU A 89 -19.21 5.30 -4.06
C LEU A 89 -18.70 4.68 -5.37
N LEU A 90 -17.44 4.25 -5.37
CA LEU A 90 -16.82 3.46 -6.43
C LEU A 90 -17.61 2.18 -6.70
N LYS A 91 -17.97 1.93 -7.96
CA LYS A 91 -18.75 0.75 -8.38
C LYS A 91 -17.96 -0.20 -9.26
N LYS A 92 -17.41 0.31 -10.38
CA LYS A 92 -16.72 -0.51 -11.39
C LYS A 92 -15.22 -0.26 -11.44
N GLY A 93 -14.82 0.96 -11.13
CA GLY A 93 -13.44 1.46 -11.27
C GLY A 93 -13.48 2.96 -11.52
N PHE A 94 -12.51 3.71 -10.98
CA PHE A 94 -12.54 5.18 -10.98
C PHE A 94 -12.78 5.78 -12.37
N TYR A 95 -12.04 5.30 -13.36
CA TYR A 95 -12.15 5.76 -14.74
C TYR A 95 -13.44 5.30 -15.42
N SER A 96 -13.92 4.08 -15.17
CA SER A 96 -15.20 3.60 -15.70
C SER A 96 -16.38 4.36 -15.13
N ASP A 97 -16.37 4.66 -13.83
CA ASP A 97 -17.42 5.44 -13.17
C ASP A 97 -17.41 6.89 -13.66
N ILE A 98 -16.24 7.46 -14.00
CA ILE A 98 -16.15 8.77 -14.68
C ILE A 98 -16.86 8.74 -16.04
N VAL A 99 -16.62 7.72 -16.87
CA VAL A 99 -17.32 7.59 -18.17
C VAL A 99 -18.82 7.48 -17.98
N ASP A 100 -19.28 6.69 -17.01
CA ASP A 100 -20.71 6.56 -16.70
C ASP A 100 -21.32 7.91 -16.31
N ILE A 101 -20.64 8.68 -15.44
CA ILE A 101 -21.08 10.03 -15.04
C ILE A 101 -21.14 10.97 -16.25
N LEU A 102 -20.09 11.01 -17.08
CA LEU A 102 -20.06 11.86 -18.28
C LEU A 102 -21.19 11.50 -19.25
N LYS A 103 -21.51 10.21 -19.38
CA LYS A 103 -22.62 9.74 -20.22
C LYS A 103 -23.98 10.15 -19.64
N ASP A 104 -24.18 9.99 -18.34
CA ASP A 104 -25.41 10.39 -17.65
C ASP A 104 -25.65 11.91 -17.74
N GLU A 105 -24.59 12.70 -17.76
CA GLU A 105 -24.65 14.16 -17.97
C GLU A 105 -24.71 14.58 -19.45
N ASN A 106 -24.79 13.62 -20.39
CA ASN A 106 -24.75 13.84 -21.85
C ASN A 106 -23.58 14.72 -22.29
N PHE A 107 -22.40 14.50 -21.69
CA PHE A 107 -21.21 15.30 -21.97
C PHE A 107 -20.80 15.20 -23.44
N ASP A 108 -20.66 16.35 -24.09
CA ASP A 108 -20.20 16.48 -25.47
C ASP A 108 -19.18 17.62 -25.57
N GLY A 109 -17.93 17.32 -25.22
CA GLY A 109 -16.84 18.30 -25.20
C GLY A 109 -15.47 17.65 -25.01
N THR A 110 -14.49 18.46 -24.67
CA THR A 110 -13.09 18.02 -24.54
C THR A 110 -12.77 17.61 -23.11
N LEU A 111 -12.40 16.34 -22.92
CA LEU A 111 -11.89 15.82 -21.66
C LEU A 111 -10.37 15.95 -21.60
N GLY A 112 -9.87 16.71 -20.63
CA GLY A 112 -8.45 16.89 -20.35
C GLY A 112 -7.90 15.80 -19.43
N ILE A 113 -6.76 15.22 -19.80
CA ILE A 113 -6.05 14.20 -19.03
C ILE A 113 -4.61 14.65 -18.81
N ASP A 114 -4.22 14.76 -17.55
CA ASP A 114 -2.82 14.97 -17.17
C ASP A 114 -2.02 13.69 -17.44
N VAL A 115 -1.04 13.79 -18.34
CA VAL A 115 -0.24 12.64 -18.78
C VAL A 115 0.79 12.19 -17.74
N GLU A 116 1.22 13.07 -16.84
CA GLU A 116 2.29 12.76 -15.89
C GLU A 116 1.79 11.84 -14.78
N VAL A 117 0.53 11.99 -14.36
CA VAL A 117 -0.06 11.25 -13.22
C VAL A 117 -1.09 10.21 -13.62
N THR A 118 -1.21 9.92 -14.92
CA THR A 118 -2.05 8.84 -15.43
C THR A 118 -1.17 7.70 -15.90
N SER A 119 -1.29 6.51 -15.30
CA SER A 119 -0.56 5.33 -15.78
C SER A 119 -1.10 4.84 -17.13
N TRP A 120 -0.23 4.21 -17.91
CA TRP A 120 -0.62 3.60 -19.17
C TRP A 120 -1.76 2.59 -19.00
N MET A 121 -1.66 1.73 -17.99
CA MET A 121 -2.70 0.74 -17.67
C MET A 121 -4.06 1.40 -17.42
N SER A 122 -4.09 2.46 -16.62
CA SER A 122 -5.33 3.19 -16.32
C SER A 122 -5.89 3.91 -17.54
N PHE A 123 -5.04 4.58 -18.33
CA PHE A 123 -5.46 5.25 -19.55
C PHE A 123 -6.03 4.28 -20.59
N LYS A 124 -5.36 3.13 -20.80
CA LYS A 124 -5.82 2.09 -21.71
C LYS A 124 -7.18 1.52 -21.29
N ALA A 125 -7.35 1.22 -20.00
CA ALA A 125 -8.64 0.77 -19.47
C ALA A 125 -9.73 1.83 -19.65
N PHE A 126 -9.39 3.11 -19.39
CA PHE A 126 -10.29 4.23 -19.54
C PHE A 126 -10.78 4.39 -20.99
N ALA A 127 -9.84 4.46 -21.94
CA ALA A 127 -10.16 4.62 -23.35
C ALA A 127 -10.96 3.44 -23.91
N ASN A 128 -10.61 2.19 -23.55
CA ASN A 128 -11.42 1.04 -23.94
C ASN A 128 -12.88 1.14 -23.43
N TYR A 129 -13.07 1.67 -22.22
CA TYR A 129 -14.40 1.84 -21.66
C TYR A 129 -15.17 3.02 -22.29
N ILE A 130 -14.48 4.07 -22.74
CA ILE A 130 -15.04 5.17 -23.56
C ILE A 130 -15.55 4.62 -24.91
N GLU A 131 -14.80 3.72 -25.54
CA GLU A 131 -15.23 3.03 -26.76
C GLU A 131 -16.46 2.16 -26.49
N PHE A 132 -16.37 1.28 -25.49
CA PHE A 132 -17.44 0.36 -25.12
C PHE A 132 -18.75 1.05 -24.72
N SER A 133 -18.67 2.18 -24.00
CA SER A 133 -19.86 2.91 -23.53
C SER A 133 -20.57 3.69 -24.64
N GLY A 134 -19.89 3.93 -25.77
CA GLY A 134 -20.36 4.78 -26.85
C GLY A 134 -20.20 6.28 -26.61
N LEU A 135 -19.52 6.72 -25.54
CA LEU A 135 -19.32 8.15 -25.25
C LEU A 135 -18.57 8.87 -26.39
N HIS A 136 -17.63 8.18 -27.03
CA HIS A 136 -16.90 8.68 -28.19
C HIS A 136 -17.76 8.96 -29.45
N LEU A 137 -19.03 8.50 -29.48
CA LEU A 137 -19.94 8.73 -30.61
C LEU A 137 -20.60 10.11 -30.55
N ASN A 138 -20.46 10.84 -29.44
CA ASN A 138 -20.94 12.21 -29.31
C ASN A 138 -20.12 13.12 -30.25
N ALA A 139 -20.80 14.05 -30.92
CA ALA A 139 -20.29 14.75 -32.09
C ALA A 139 -19.03 15.61 -31.81
N SER A 140 -18.94 16.17 -30.61
CA SER A 140 -17.89 17.08 -30.17
C SER A 140 -16.96 16.45 -29.12
N PHE A 141 -17.18 15.17 -28.78
CA PHE A 141 -16.37 14.50 -27.78
C PHE A 141 -14.91 14.35 -28.25
N GLY A 142 -13.99 14.71 -27.37
CA GLY A 142 -12.56 14.56 -27.61
C GLY A 142 -11.77 14.35 -26.33
N ILE A 143 -10.60 13.75 -26.46
CA ILE A 143 -9.62 13.64 -25.36
C ILE A 143 -8.42 14.51 -25.69
N LYS A 144 -8.02 15.35 -24.74
CA LYS A 144 -6.83 16.17 -24.82
C LYS A 144 -5.81 15.74 -23.78
N LEU A 145 -4.65 15.29 -24.23
CA LEU A 145 -3.52 14.98 -23.37
C LEU A 145 -2.80 16.28 -22.98
N LEU A 146 -2.55 16.46 -21.68
CA LEU A 146 -2.05 17.70 -21.09
C LEU A 146 -0.73 17.45 -20.39
N ASN A 147 0.31 18.17 -20.80
CA ASN A 147 1.63 18.22 -20.14
C ASN A 147 1.71 19.33 -19.08
N LEU A 148 0.56 19.79 -18.59
CA LEU A 148 0.43 20.86 -17.60
C LEU A 148 -0.70 20.48 -16.65
N ASN A 149 -0.41 20.44 -15.35
CA ASN A 149 -1.44 20.23 -14.35
C ASN A 149 -2.15 21.55 -13.99
N PHE A 150 -3.45 21.64 -14.26
CA PHE A 150 -4.22 22.87 -14.01
C PHE A 150 -4.39 23.21 -12.52
N VAL A 151 -4.31 22.23 -11.62
CA VAL A 151 -4.38 22.48 -10.18
C VAL A 151 -3.10 23.15 -9.69
N ASP A 152 -1.95 22.79 -10.25
CA ASP A 152 -0.68 23.42 -9.88
C ASP A 152 -0.59 24.88 -10.36
N VAL A 153 -1.20 25.22 -11.50
CA VAL A 153 -1.35 26.62 -11.95
C VAL A 153 -2.16 27.46 -10.95
N LEU A 154 -3.13 26.84 -10.28
CA LEU A 154 -4.00 27.49 -9.30
C LEU A 154 -3.38 27.58 -7.89
N ARG A 155 -2.49 26.64 -7.54
CA ARG A 155 -1.93 26.51 -6.20
C ARG A 155 -0.84 27.57 -5.94
N PRO A 156 -0.70 28.05 -4.70
CA PRO A 156 0.45 28.88 -4.33
C PRO A 156 1.76 28.09 -4.52
N GLN A 157 2.74 28.66 -5.21
CA GLN A 157 4.01 27.97 -5.52
C GLN A 157 4.74 27.45 -4.27
N LYS A 158 4.65 28.18 -3.16
CA LYS A 158 5.21 27.77 -1.86
C LYS A 158 4.61 26.47 -1.30
N GLU A 159 3.38 26.12 -1.70
CA GLU A 159 2.72 24.84 -1.34
C GLU A 159 3.10 23.70 -2.31
N ILE A 160 3.90 23.98 -3.35
CA ILE A 160 4.39 23.01 -4.35
C ILE A 160 5.87 22.66 -4.09
N GLU A 161 6.61 23.55 -3.45
CA GLU A 161 8.00 23.31 -3.04
C GLU A 161 8.08 22.16 -2.04
N GLN A 162 8.69 21.05 -2.45
CA GLN A 162 8.89 19.88 -1.60
C GLN A 162 10.10 20.10 -0.69
N ALA A 163 9.96 19.76 0.59
CA ALA A 163 11.09 19.68 1.49
C ALA A 163 12.07 18.62 0.95
N ARG A 164 13.34 18.99 0.80
CA ARG A 164 14.39 18.07 0.33
C ARG A 164 14.54 16.96 1.36
N SER A 165 14.33 15.70 0.98
CA SER A 165 14.74 14.57 1.82
C SER A 165 16.20 14.20 1.55
N GLU A 166 16.89 13.80 2.61
CA GLU A 166 18.22 13.22 2.53
C GLU A 166 18.09 11.74 2.12
N ILE A 167 18.79 11.35 1.06
CA ILE A 167 18.89 9.95 0.64
C ILE A 167 20.05 9.32 1.38
N PHE A 168 19.83 8.12 1.92
CA PHE A 168 20.84 7.39 2.67
C PHE A 168 20.97 5.94 2.19
N VAL A 169 22.13 5.35 2.47
CA VAL A 169 22.46 3.97 2.10
C VAL A 169 21.78 2.99 3.06
N HIS A 170 21.12 1.99 2.48
CA HIS A 170 20.60 0.82 3.17
C HIS A 170 21.59 -0.34 2.98
N GLY A 171 22.52 -0.45 3.92
CA GLY A 171 23.67 -1.36 3.84
C GLY A 171 23.33 -2.83 3.67
N ILE A 172 24.31 -3.62 3.22
CA ILE A 172 24.16 -5.06 2.94
C ILE A 172 23.85 -5.87 4.20
N GLU A 173 24.18 -5.36 5.39
CA GLU A 173 23.82 -5.92 6.69
C GLU A 173 22.31 -5.95 6.92
N TYR A 174 21.55 -5.08 6.24
CA TYR A 174 20.09 -5.08 6.22
C TYR A 174 19.55 -5.72 4.93
N ALA A 175 20.08 -5.31 3.78
CA ALA A 175 19.58 -5.73 2.47
C ALA A 175 19.92 -7.19 2.10
N GLY A 176 20.98 -7.76 2.68
CA GLY A 176 21.48 -9.11 2.37
C GLY A 176 22.15 -9.29 1.00
N GLU A 177 22.03 -8.29 0.11
CA GLU A 177 22.54 -8.34 -1.25
C GLU A 177 22.91 -6.92 -1.75
N SER A 178 23.99 -6.80 -2.52
CA SER A 178 24.42 -5.53 -3.12
C SER A 178 23.57 -5.07 -4.29
N SER A 179 23.59 -3.79 -4.61
CA SER A 179 22.88 -3.22 -5.76
C SER A 179 23.37 -3.79 -7.07
N LYS A 180 24.69 -3.98 -7.22
CA LYS A 180 25.28 -4.65 -8.38
C LYS A 180 24.70 -6.04 -8.62
N SER A 181 24.53 -6.85 -7.57
CA SER A 181 23.97 -8.20 -7.70
C SER A 181 22.49 -8.15 -8.11
N LYS A 182 21.71 -7.22 -7.55
CA LYS A 182 20.31 -6.99 -7.91
C LYS A 182 20.16 -6.54 -9.37
N VAL A 183 20.97 -5.57 -9.83
CA VAL A 183 20.99 -5.11 -11.22
C VAL A 183 21.35 -6.26 -12.17
N ASN A 184 22.31 -7.12 -11.80
CA ASN A 184 22.63 -8.30 -12.61
C ASN A 184 21.44 -9.25 -12.78
N LYS A 185 20.63 -9.48 -11.74
CA LYS A 185 19.39 -10.26 -11.86
C LYS A 185 18.40 -9.62 -12.83
N VAL A 186 18.23 -8.30 -12.77
CA VAL A 186 17.36 -7.57 -13.70
C VAL A 186 17.86 -7.67 -15.14
N LEU A 187 19.16 -7.52 -15.37
CA LEU A 187 19.78 -7.66 -16.69
C LEU A 187 19.55 -9.06 -17.29
N LEU A 188 19.57 -10.11 -16.47
CA LEU A 188 19.23 -11.47 -16.93
C LEU A 188 17.77 -11.60 -17.37
N GLU A 189 16.83 -10.97 -16.66
CA GLU A 189 15.42 -10.94 -17.07
C GLU A 189 15.21 -10.11 -18.35
N MET A 190 15.91 -8.98 -18.47
CA MET A 190 15.92 -8.18 -19.70
C MET A 190 16.43 -9.00 -20.89
N LYS A 191 17.53 -9.75 -20.73
CA LYS A 191 18.08 -10.64 -21.76
C LYS A 191 17.07 -11.70 -22.20
N LYS A 192 16.34 -12.33 -21.28
CA LYS A 192 15.31 -13.35 -21.62
C LYS A 192 14.20 -12.81 -22.52
N LEU A 193 13.84 -11.54 -22.36
CA LEU A 193 12.79 -10.91 -23.16
C LEU A 193 13.32 -10.18 -24.41
N ASN A 194 14.64 -10.15 -24.60
CA ASN A 194 15.34 -9.29 -25.57
C ASN A 194 15.02 -7.81 -25.37
N ALA A 195 14.91 -7.39 -24.10
CA ALA A 195 14.73 -5.98 -23.73
C ALA A 195 16.08 -5.27 -23.75
N ARG A 196 16.20 -4.24 -24.59
CA ARG A 196 17.35 -3.35 -24.63
C ARG A 196 17.26 -2.25 -23.57
N ILE A 197 16.05 -1.73 -23.34
CA ILE A 197 15.79 -0.69 -22.35
C ILE A 197 14.78 -1.22 -21.33
N LEU A 198 15.01 -0.94 -20.05
CA LEU A 198 14.00 -1.03 -18.99
C LEU A 198 13.89 0.34 -18.31
N PHE A 199 12.67 0.87 -18.26
CA PHE A 199 12.34 2.09 -17.52
C PHE A 199 11.64 1.73 -16.20
N LEU A 200 12.11 2.33 -15.11
CA LEU A 200 11.56 2.16 -13.78
C LEU A 200 11.15 3.52 -13.21
N SER A 201 9.91 3.60 -12.75
CA SER A 201 9.34 4.76 -12.06
C SER A 201 8.83 4.43 -10.66
N SER A 202 8.60 3.15 -10.32
CA SER A 202 8.17 2.73 -8.99
C SER A 202 9.27 3.02 -7.95
N LEU A 203 8.98 3.91 -7.01
CA LEU A 203 9.97 4.36 -6.01
C LEU A 203 10.44 3.21 -5.10
N THR A 204 9.55 2.27 -4.80
CA THR A 204 9.88 1.10 -3.97
C THR A 204 10.82 0.14 -4.70
N GLN A 205 10.60 -0.08 -6.01
CA GLN A 205 11.50 -0.90 -6.84
C GLN A 205 12.87 -0.24 -7.01
N ILE A 206 12.91 1.08 -7.23
CA ILE A 206 14.16 1.84 -7.35
C ILE A 206 14.95 1.81 -6.04
N SER A 207 14.29 2.05 -4.90
CA SER A 207 14.90 2.01 -3.57
C SER A 207 15.46 0.63 -3.24
N TRP A 208 14.73 -0.45 -3.59
CA TRP A 208 15.22 -1.81 -3.43
C TRP A 208 16.44 -2.13 -4.33
N LEU A 209 16.38 -1.72 -5.60
CA LEU A 209 17.43 -1.98 -6.59
C LEU A 209 18.75 -1.30 -6.22
N LEU A 210 18.67 -0.04 -5.79
CA LEU A 210 19.83 0.81 -5.49
C LEU A 210 20.32 0.70 -4.03
N ASN A 211 19.65 -0.08 -3.18
CA ASN A 211 19.95 -0.11 -1.73
C ASN A 211 20.00 1.30 -1.12
N LEU A 212 19.12 2.18 -1.58
CA LEU A 212 18.98 3.54 -1.06
C LEU A 212 17.59 3.70 -0.46
N ARG A 213 17.45 4.62 0.48
CA ARG A 213 16.19 4.99 1.13
C ARG A 213 16.13 6.51 1.28
N GLY A 214 14.94 7.02 1.49
CA GLY A 214 14.69 8.45 1.70
C GLY A 214 13.38 8.65 2.45
N SER A 215 12.86 9.88 2.43
CA SER A 215 11.62 10.23 3.14
C SER A 215 10.73 11.16 2.32
N ASP A 216 10.77 11.04 0.98
CA ASP A 216 9.96 11.90 0.10
C ASP A 216 8.47 11.53 0.13
N VAL A 217 8.15 10.31 0.55
CA VAL A 217 6.79 9.79 0.67
C VAL A 217 6.47 9.53 2.13
N HIS A 218 5.37 10.07 2.61
CA HIS A 218 4.88 9.84 3.98
C HIS A 218 4.80 8.34 4.28
N CYS A 219 5.32 7.93 5.43
CA CYS A 219 5.32 6.55 5.92
C CYS A 219 6.05 5.49 5.06
N THR A 220 6.61 5.85 3.90
CA THR A 220 7.29 4.92 2.99
C THR A 220 8.73 5.38 2.76
N PRO A 221 9.76 4.58 3.11
CA PRO A 221 11.17 4.99 3.06
C PRO A 221 11.74 4.99 1.64
N VAL A 222 11.25 5.89 0.79
CA VAL A 222 11.61 6.02 -0.61
C VAL A 222 11.92 7.47 -0.97
N PHE A 223 12.56 7.65 -2.12
CA PHE A 223 12.94 8.95 -2.66
C PHE A 223 12.49 9.06 -4.12
N LEU A 224 12.17 10.27 -4.57
CA LEU A 224 11.76 10.53 -5.95
C LEU A 224 12.92 10.28 -6.90
N ALA A 225 12.73 9.32 -7.80
CA ALA A 225 13.71 8.98 -8.80
C ALA A 225 13.09 8.24 -9.99
N TYR A 226 13.84 8.21 -11.10
CA TYR A 226 13.63 7.27 -12.19
C TYR A 226 14.93 6.49 -12.44
N VAL A 227 14.81 5.28 -12.98
CA VAL A 227 15.97 4.51 -13.43
C VAL A 227 15.75 4.03 -14.85
N ILE A 228 16.77 4.18 -15.68
CA ILE A 228 16.86 3.54 -17.01
C ILE A 228 18.03 2.57 -16.98
N ILE A 229 17.78 1.31 -17.34
CA ILE A 229 18.82 0.33 -17.62
C ILE A 229 18.86 0.12 -19.13
N GLU A 230 20.01 0.38 -19.76
CA GLU A 230 20.26 0.19 -21.20
C GLU A 230 21.32 -0.91 -21.39
N ILE A 231 20.98 -1.99 -22.10
CA ILE A 231 21.96 -2.99 -22.56
C ILE A 231 22.64 -2.44 -23.82
N LEU A 232 23.97 -2.46 -23.84
CA LEU A 232 24.77 -1.86 -24.91
C LEU A 232 25.18 -2.85 -26.00
N ASP A 233 25.31 -4.14 -25.65
CA ASP A 233 25.78 -5.17 -26.58
C ASP A 233 24.72 -5.53 -27.64
N ASP A 234 25.14 -5.55 -28.90
CA ASP A 234 24.32 -5.98 -30.04
C ASP A 234 24.40 -7.51 -30.29
N THR A 235 25.24 -8.23 -29.55
CA THR A 235 25.51 -9.67 -29.71
C THR A 235 24.86 -10.48 -28.60
N VAL A 236 23.62 -10.92 -28.83
CA VAL A 236 22.94 -11.90 -27.98
C VAL A 236 23.58 -13.28 -28.17
N GLY A 237 24.65 -13.56 -27.43
CA GLY A 237 25.22 -14.89 -27.23
C GLY A 237 24.82 -15.44 -25.84
N ILE A 238 24.50 -16.74 -25.76
CA ILE A 238 24.01 -17.38 -24.53
C ILE A 238 25.10 -17.50 -23.43
N ASP A 239 26.38 -17.29 -23.77
CA ASP A 239 27.54 -17.61 -22.90
C ASP A 239 28.36 -16.42 -22.35
N GLU A 240 27.98 -15.15 -22.59
CA GLU A 240 28.70 -14.02 -21.98
C GLU A 240 28.35 -13.87 -20.50
N LYS A 241 29.38 -13.94 -19.63
CA LYS A 241 29.26 -13.87 -18.17
C LYS A 241 28.97 -12.48 -17.63
N GLU A 242 29.21 -11.41 -18.40
CA GLU A 242 28.97 -10.03 -17.97
C GLU A 242 28.45 -9.20 -19.15
N LEU A 243 27.23 -8.70 -19.04
CA LEU A 243 26.62 -7.83 -20.06
C LEU A 243 27.22 -6.43 -19.96
N SER A 244 27.46 -5.78 -21.11
CA SER A 244 27.70 -4.34 -21.18
C SER A 244 26.38 -3.59 -21.03
N PHE A 245 26.32 -2.67 -20.07
CA PHE A 245 25.12 -1.90 -19.77
C PHE A 245 25.46 -0.50 -19.28
N ASN A 246 24.45 0.37 -19.30
CA ASN A 246 24.46 1.66 -18.63
C ASN A 246 23.25 1.76 -17.69
N LEU A 247 23.52 2.10 -16.43
CA LEU A 247 22.52 2.38 -15.40
C LEU A 247 22.42 3.91 -15.24
N LYS A 248 21.31 4.50 -15.69
CA LYS A 248 21.05 5.93 -15.54
C LYS A 248 20.06 6.14 -14.40
N VAL A 249 20.49 6.83 -13.35
CA VAL A 249 19.69 7.16 -12.16
C VAL A 249 19.34 8.64 -12.23
N PHE A 250 18.05 8.94 -12.33
CA PHE A 250 17.51 10.30 -12.37
C PHE A 250 17.00 10.64 -10.99
N VAL A 251 17.63 11.60 -10.33
CA VAL A 251 17.37 11.95 -8.93
C VAL A 251 17.73 13.40 -8.70
N ASN A 252 17.21 14.00 -7.62
CA ASN A 252 17.71 15.30 -7.21
C ASN A 252 19.18 15.16 -6.75
N ILE A 253 20.11 15.80 -7.45
CA ILE A 253 21.56 15.67 -7.19
C ILE A 253 21.92 16.18 -5.78
N ASP A 254 21.20 17.16 -5.25
CA ASP A 254 21.44 17.65 -3.89
C ASP A 254 21.04 16.62 -2.83
N SER A 255 20.04 15.79 -3.10
CA SER A 255 19.52 14.79 -2.15
C SER A 255 20.35 13.52 -2.06
N ILE A 256 21.11 13.16 -3.12
CA ILE A 256 21.90 11.92 -3.16
C ILE A 256 23.34 12.07 -2.64
N LYS A 257 23.74 13.27 -2.23
CA LYS A 257 25.11 13.60 -1.78
C LYS A 257 25.65 12.57 -0.78
N GLY A 258 26.84 12.04 -1.07
CA GLY A 258 27.49 10.99 -0.27
C GLY A 258 27.06 9.56 -0.64
N CYS A 259 25.83 9.35 -1.12
CA CYS A 259 25.40 8.05 -1.65
C CYS A 259 25.95 7.81 -3.08
N GLU A 260 26.25 8.87 -3.85
CA GLU A 260 26.80 8.70 -5.20
C GLU A 260 28.13 7.93 -5.21
N GLU A 261 28.97 8.09 -4.19
CA GLU A 261 30.27 7.42 -4.13
C GLU A 261 30.09 5.90 -3.96
N VAL A 262 29.10 5.48 -3.17
CA VAL A 262 28.77 4.06 -3.00
C VAL A 262 28.32 3.44 -4.33
N LEU A 263 27.42 4.11 -5.04
CA LEU A 263 26.98 3.63 -6.36
C LEU A 263 28.12 3.66 -7.40
N LYS A 264 28.94 4.71 -7.44
CA LYS A 264 30.10 4.80 -8.34
C LYS A 264 31.15 3.73 -8.03
N ASN A 265 31.34 3.37 -6.76
CA ASN A 265 32.25 2.29 -6.40
C ASN A 265 31.72 0.92 -6.84
N GLU A 266 30.41 0.67 -6.75
CA GLU A 266 29.81 -0.59 -7.20
C GLU A 266 29.78 -0.74 -8.74
N PHE A 267 29.41 0.33 -9.45
CA PHE A 267 29.12 0.30 -10.89
C PHE A 267 30.20 0.93 -11.78
N GLN A 268 31.15 1.66 -11.21
CA GLN A 268 32.25 2.32 -11.92
C GLN A 268 31.75 3.25 -13.04
N ASP A 269 32.19 3.04 -14.27
CA ASP A 269 31.80 3.78 -15.46
C ASP A 269 30.44 3.35 -16.04
N LYS A 270 29.80 2.32 -15.48
CA LYS A 270 28.49 1.81 -15.92
C LYS A 270 27.30 2.57 -15.31
N ILE A 271 27.53 3.63 -14.52
CA ILE A 271 26.46 4.43 -13.90
C ILE A 271 26.57 5.91 -14.23
N SER A 272 25.43 6.52 -14.56
CA SER A 272 25.25 7.96 -14.65
C SER A 272 24.21 8.44 -13.65
N ILE A 273 24.54 9.45 -12.86
CA ILE A 273 23.60 10.13 -11.96
C ILE A 273 23.23 11.47 -12.60
N ILE A 274 21.95 11.66 -12.86
CA ILE A 274 21.42 12.75 -13.68
C ILE A 274 20.33 13.47 -12.88
N GLN A 275 20.25 14.79 -13.05
CA GLN A 275 19.21 15.60 -12.44
C GLN A 275 17.82 15.15 -12.91
N ILE A 276 16.88 14.96 -11.96
CA ILE A 276 15.60 14.27 -12.21
C ILE A 276 14.75 14.90 -13.32
N GLU A 277 14.78 16.21 -13.49
CA GLU A 277 14.00 16.93 -14.50
C GLU A 277 14.42 16.58 -15.95
N ASN A 278 15.64 16.06 -16.15
CA ASN A 278 16.16 15.71 -17.48
C ASN A 278 15.66 14.35 -18.00
N ILE A 279 14.79 13.65 -17.28
CA ILE A 279 14.32 12.30 -17.64
C ILE A 279 13.63 12.25 -19.02
N MET A 280 12.78 13.23 -19.32
CA MET A 280 12.03 13.24 -20.58
C MET A 280 12.94 13.52 -21.78
N ASP A 281 13.94 14.38 -21.62
CA ASP A 281 14.95 14.68 -22.64
C ASP A 281 15.79 13.43 -22.94
N GLU A 282 16.23 12.70 -21.91
CA GLU A 282 16.98 11.46 -22.11
C GLU A 282 16.13 10.40 -22.83
N LEU A 283 14.87 10.21 -22.40
CA LEU A 283 13.96 9.25 -23.03
C LEU A 283 13.73 9.59 -24.50
N TYR A 284 13.51 10.86 -24.83
CA TYR A 284 13.39 11.32 -26.21
C TYR A 284 14.64 10.98 -27.02
N HIS A 285 15.84 11.24 -26.46
CA HIS A 285 17.11 10.96 -27.11
C HIS A 285 17.33 9.46 -27.35
N LEU A 286 17.03 8.63 -26.34
CA LEU A 286 17.14 7.17 -26.40
C LEU A 286 16.17 6.58 -27.42
N PHE A 287 14.90 7.00 -27.39
CA PHE A 287 13.89 6.56 -28.35
C PHE A 287 14.28 6.96 -29.78
N SER A 288 14.80 8.17 -29.98
CA SER A 288 15.24 8.65 -31.30
C SER A 288 16.43 7.83 -31.84
N LYS A 289 17.38 7.48 -30.98
CA LYS A 289 18.51 6.61 -31.31
C LYS A 289 18.04 5.19 -31.68
N LEU A 290 17.03 4.66 -30.99
CA LEU A 290 16.45 3.36 -31.33
C LEU A 290 15.68 3.38 -32.65
N ASN A 291 14.87 4.42 -32.88
CA ASN A 291 14.07 4.56 -34.10
C ASN A 291 14.95 4.71 -35.36
N SER A 292 16.12 5.34 -35.24
CA SER A 292 17.08 5.50 -36.35
C SER A 292 17.96 4.27 -36.63
N ASN A 293 17.94 3.24 -35.77
CA ASN A 293 18.77 2.05 -35.94
C ASN A 293 18.09 1.02 -36.87
N PRO A 294 18.71 0.62 -38.01
CA PRO A 294 18.12 -0.36 -38.94
C PRO A 294 17.97 -1.78 -38.38
N LYS A 295 18.51 -2.09 -37.19
CA LYS A 295 18.26 -3.35 -36.45
C LYS A 295 17.20 -3.21 -35.33
N SER A 296 16.38 -2.15 -35.35
CA SER A 296 15.44 -1.79 -34.28
C SER A 296 14.43 -2.87 -33.91
N GLU A 297 14.09 -3.80 -34.81
CA GLU A 297 13.19 -4.93 -34.52
C GLU A 297 13.71 -5.90 -33.44
N LEU A 298 15.02 -5.89 -33.16
CA LEU A 298 15.65 -6.71 -32.11
C LEU A 298 15.74 -6.00 -30.75
N ASN A 299 15.47 -4.69 -30.70
CA ASN A 299 15.72 -3.84 -29.53
C ASN A 299 14.41 -3.48 -28.83
N LYS A 300 13.88 -4.36 -27.96
CA LYS A 300 12.64 -4.07 -27.25
C LYS A 300 12.82 -3.06 -26.13
N ILE A 301 11.80 -2.26 -25.90
CA ILE A 301 11.71 -1.28 -24.81
C ILE A 301 10.71 -1.84 -23.80
N TRP A 302 11.13 -1.99 -22.55
CA TRP A 302 10.31 -2.47 -21.46
C TRP A 302 9.81 -1.31 -20.62
N LEU A 303 8.51 -1.04 -20.72
CA LEU A 303 7.78 0.01 -20.00
C LEU A 303 6.63 -0.64 -19.20
N PRO A 304 6.83 -0.99 -17.92
CA PRO A 304 5.80 -1.64 -17.10
C PRO A 304 4.52 -0.79 -17.01
N GLU A 305 3.38 -1.31 -17.49
CA GLU A 305 2.17 -0.50 -17.71
C GLU A 305 1.52 0.07 -16.44
N ASN A 306 1.74 -0.58 -15.30
CA ASN A 306 1.22 -0.19 -14.00
C ASN A 306 1.90 1.06 -13.43
N PHE A 307 3.20 1.25 -13.71
CA PHE A 307 4.00 2.36 -13.18
C PHE A 307 4.44 3.37 -14.25
N CYS A 308 4.45 2.99 -15.53
CA CYS A 308 4.79 3.90 -16.62
C CYS A 308 3.64 4.90 -16.85
N ASN A 309 3.94 6.19 -16.69
CA ASN A 309 2.96 7.24 -16.95
C ASN A 309 2.73 7.46 -18.45
N LEU A 310 1.61 8.10 -18.78
CA LEU A 310 1.19 8.35 -20.14
C LEU A 310 2.15 9.32 -20.86
N ALA A 311 2.88 10.19 -20.15
CA ALA A 311 3.85 11.10 -20.75
C ALA A 311 5.00 10.35 -21.44
N VAL A 312 5.51 9.29 -20.81
CA VAL A 312 6.55 8.43 -21.40
C VAL A 312 6.02 7.69 -22.63
N MET A 313 4.81 7.13 -22.55
CA MET A 313 4.17 6.43 -23.66
C MET A 313 3.87 7.35 -24.85
N ASP A 314 3.36 8.54 -24.58
CA ASP A 314 3.09 9.59 -25.57
C ASP A 314 4.38 10.07 -26.25
N THR A 315 5.46 10.23 -25.48
CA THR A 315 6.78 10.59 -26.02
C THR A 315 7.32 9.50 -26.94
N LEU A 316 7.22 8.23 -26.54
CA LEU A 316 7.61 7.10 -27.38
C LEU A 316 6.82 7.12 -28.70
N PHE A 317 5.50 7.27 -28.63
CA PHE A 317 4.65 7.30 -29.83
C PHE A 317 5.06 8.44 -30.78
N LYS A 318 5.25 9.65 -30.27
CA LYS A 318 5.63 10.84 -31.06
C LYS A 318 6.98 10.69 -31.76
N VAL A 319 7.96 10.08 -31.09
CA VAL A 319 9.29 9.81 -31.68
C VAL A 319 9.20 8.82 -32.84
N PHE A 320 8.36 7.79 -32.70
CA PHE A 320 8.21 6.75 -33.71
C PHE A 320 7.24 7.14 -34.84
N ASN A 321 6.35 8.10 -34.60
CA ASN A 321 5.33 8.54 -35.56
C ASN A 321 5.34 10.07 -35.78
N PRO A 322 6.48 10.68 -36.16
CA PRO A 322 6.67 12.14 -36.12
C PRO A 322 5.74 12.95 -37.04
N HIS A 323 5.06 12.32 -37.99
CA HIS A 323 4.19 12.96 -38.98
C HIS A 323 2.70 12.94 -38.61
N GLU A 324 2.34 12.38 -37.45
CA GLU A 324 0.95 12.30 -37.00
C GLU A 324 0.38 13.65 -36.55
N ASN A 325 -0.94 13.83 -36.71
CA ASN A 325 -1.63 15.03 -36.22
C ASN A 325 -2.08 14.85 -34.76
N TYR A 326 -1.24 15.28 -33.83
CA TYR A 326 -1.48 15.17 -32.38
C TYR A 326 -2.61 16.05 -31.84
N ASN A 327 -3.17 16.96 -32.65
CA ASN A 327 -4.29 17.82 -32.26
C ASN A 327 -5.66 17.23 -32.65
N ASN A 328 -5.70 16.02 -33.21
CA ASN A 328 -6.94 15.33 -33.57
C ASN A 328 -7.68 14.81 -32.31
N SER A 329 -9.00 15.00 -32.23
CA SER A 329 -9.83 14.47 -31.13
C SER A 329 -9.76 12.94 -30.99
N SER A 330 -9.39 12.24 -32.06
CA SER A 330 -9.15 10.79 -32.10
C SER A 330 -7.70 10.39 -31.87
N TYR A 331 -6.80 11.32 -31.51
CA TYR A 331 -5.37 11.05 -31.28
C TYR A 331 -5.13 9.86 -30.35
N TYR A 332 -5.88 9.77 -29.25
CA TYR A 332 -5.74 8.70 -28.28
C TYR A 332 -5.97 7.30 -28.88
N LYS A 333 -6.80 7.18 -29.92
CA LYS A 333 -7.05 5.89 -30.60
C LYS A 333 -5.80 5.43 -31.34
N TYR A 334 -5.18 6.32 -32.11
CA TYR A 334 -3.91 6.03 -32.79
C TYR A 334 -2.80 5.65 -31.81
N LEU A 335 -2.71 6.36 -30.68
CA LEU A 335 -1.78 6.04 -29.61
C LEU A 335 -2.00 4.61 -29.08
N ILE A 336 -3.24 4.24 -28.79
CA ILE A 336 -3.62 2.92 -28.28
C ILE A 336 -3.37 1.82 -29.30
N ASP A 337 -3.79 2.02 -30.53
CA ASP A 337 -3.64 1.04 -31.61
C ASP A 337 -2.16 0.75 -31.90
N TYR A 338 -1.33 1.79 -31.96
CA TYR A 338 0.11 1.64 -32.14
C TYR A 338 0.76 0.92 -30.96
N LEU A 339 0.50 1.35 -29.72
CA LEU A 339 1.15 0.76 -28.55
C LEU A 339 0.69 -0.69 -28.30
N ASN A 340 -0.57 -1.03 -28.62
CA ASN A 340 -1.07 -2.41 -28.53
C ASN A 340 -0.52 -3.34 -29.63
N SER A 341 -0.22 -2.80 -30.81
CA SER A 341 0.29 -3.58 -31.94
C SER A 341 1.83 -3.62 -32.01
N SER A 342 2.51 -2.78 -31.23
CA SER A 342 3.97 -2.67 -31.23
C SER A 342 4.64 -3.93 -30.69
N LYS A 343 5.43 -4.60 -31.54
CA LYS A 343 6.26 -5.76 -31.18
C LYS A 343 7.56 -5.37 -30.45
N SER A 344 7.91 -4.09 -30.52
CA SER A 344 9.11 -3.53 -29.88
C SER A 344 8.84 -3.09 -28.44
N LEU A 345 7.61 -3.18 -27.95
CA LEU A 345 7.23 -2.79 -26.60
C LEU A 345 6.94 -4.02 -25.72
N ILE A 346 7.49 -4.02 -24.51
CA ILE A 346 7.12 -4.95 -23.45
C ILE A 346 6.40 -4.14 -22.37
N THR A 347 5.14 -4.44 -22.12
CA THR A 347 4.33 -3.74 -21.10
C THR A 347 4.06 -4.55 -19.85
N SER A 348 4.58 -5.79 -19.79
CA SER A 348 4.44 -6.65 -18.61
C SER A 348 5.07 -6.01 -17.36
N GLU A 349 4.65 -6.48 -16.20
CA GLU A 349 5.21 -6.11 -14.90
C GLU A 349 6.74 -6.18 -14.87
N SER A 350 7.36 -5.26 -14.12
CA SER A 350 8.81 -5.24 -13.88
C SER A 350 9.27 -6.55 -13.20
N PRO A 351 10.45 -7.08 -13.55
CA PRO A 351 10.98 -8.28 -12.90
C PRO A 351 11.31 -8.04 -11.43
N ILE A 352 11.50 -6.79 -11.03
CA ILE A 352 11.84 -6.41 -9.65
C ILE A 352 10.70 -6.77 -8.69
N ILE A 353 9.44 -6.76 -9.14
CA ILE A 353 8.28 -7.13 -8.32
C ILE A 353 8.53 -8.49 -7.66
N MET A 354 8.82 -9.52 -8.45
CA MET A 354 9.07 -10.86 -7.91
C MET A 354 10.40 -10.99 -7.17
N LEU A 355 11.44 -10.28 -7.63
CA LEU A 355 12.77 -10.37 -7.01
C LEU A 355 12.80 -9.83 -5.58
N ARG A 356 12.00 -8.79 -5.26
CA ARG A 356 11.89 -8.23 -3.91
C ARG A 356 10.81 -8.90 -3.07
N ALA A 357 9.77 -9.45 -3.72
CA ALA A 357 8.64 -10.05 -3.04
C ALA A 357 9.05 -11.29 -2.21
N ILE A 358 10.10 -12.00 -2.64
CA ILE A 358 10.73 -13.12 -1.93
C ILE A 358 11.94 -12.61 -1.14
N LYS A 359 11.80 -12.51 0.18
CA LYS A 359 12.83 -11.95 1.04
C LYS A 359 13.99 -12.94 1.19
N ASN A 360 15.21 -12.44 1.14
CA ASN A 360 16.39 -13.23 1.40
C ASN A 360 16.57 -13.50 2.92
N LYS A 361 17.55 -14.31 3.29
CA LYS A 361 17.76 -14.71 4.70
C LYS A 361 18.04 -13.53 5.63
N THR A 362 18.75 -12.50 5.16
CA THR A 362 19.05 -11.30 5.94
C THR A 362 17.80 -10.45 6.14
N GLU A 363 17.04 -10.22 5.06
CA GLU A 363 15.76 -9.49 5.12
C GLU A 363 14.79 -10.22 6.07
N LEU A 364 14.61 -11.55 5.95
CA LEU A 364 13.74 -12.31 6.85
C LEU A 364 14.22 -12.30 8.31
N LYS A 365 15.54 -12.29 8.54
CA LYS A 365 16.09 -12.13 9.90
C LYS A 365 15.74 -10.75 10.45
N GLY A 366 15.91 -9.70 9.65
CA GLY A 366 15.57 -8.33 10.02
C GLY A 366 14.08 -8.13 10.29
N MET A 367 13.21 -8.72 9.46
CA MET A 367 11.76 -8.72 9.67
C MET A 367 11.40 -9.39 11.00
N ARG A 368 11.94 -10.58 11.31
CA ARG A 368 11.71 -11.23 12.62
C ARG A 368 12.17 -10.34 13.79
N GLU A 369 13.34 -9.70 13.66
CA GLU A 369 13.89 -8.81 14.69
C GLU A 369 12.99 -7.60 14.96
N CYS A 370 12.59 -6.85 13.93
CA CYS A 370 11.77 -5.65 14.14
C CYS A 370 10.38 -5.98 14.70
N HIS A 371 9.81 -7.14 14.36
CA HIS A 371 8.50 -7.54 14.89
C HIS A 371 8.53 -7.89 16.38
N ILE A 372 9.67 -8.37 16.90
CA ILE A 372 9.82 -8.59 18.35
C ILE A 372 9.86 -7.23 19.07
N TYR A 373 10.61 -6.25 18.56
CA TYR A 373 10.65 -4.90 19.13
C TYR A 373 9.31 -4.17 19.04
N ASP A 374 8.65 -4.24 17.89
CA ASP A 374 7.32 -3.67 17.69
C ASP A 374 6.28 -4.36 18.60
N GLY A 375 6.42 -5.68 18.76
CA GLY A 375 5.61 -6.47 19.68
C GLY A 375 5.76 -6.02 21.13
N LEU A 376 6.98 -5.70 21.57
CA LEU A 376 7.24 -5.13 22.89
C LEU A 376 6.58 -3.75 23.04
N ALA A 377 6.76 -2.86 22.07
CA ALA A 377 6.17 -1.51 22.08
C ALA A 377 4.64 -1.56 22.19
N LEU A 378 3.99 -2.37 21.35
CA LEU A 378 2.53 -2.51 21.38
C LEU A 378 2.08 -3.19 22.68
N THR A 379 2.80 -4.18 23.19
CA THR A 379 2.46 -4.84 24.46
C THR A 379 2.59 -3.89 25.67
N LYS A 380 3.62 -3.01 25.69
CA LYS A 380 3.74 -1.92 26.68
C LYS A 380 2.58 -0.93 26.57
N PHE A 381 2.12 -0.62 25.36
CA PHE A 381 0.94 0.20 25.15
C PHE A 381 -0.35 -0.47 25.66
N LEU A 382 -0.56 -1.76 25.40
CA LEU A 382 -1.70 -2.50 25.95
C LEU A 382 -1.68 -2.52 27.49
N TYR A 383 -0.51 -2.67 28.09
CA TYR A 383 -0.33 -2.57 29.55
C TYR A 383 -0.63 -1.16 30.07
N TYR A 384 -0.18 -0.11 29.38
CA TYR A 384 -0.52 1.27 29.69
C TYR A 384 -2.04 1.48 29.70
N LEU A 385 -2.76 1.03 28.67
CA LEU A 385 -4.22 1.12 28.62
C LEU A 385 -4.88 0.36 29.77
N TYR A 386 -4.38 -0.84 30.08
CA TYR A 386 -4.85 -1.66 31.19
C TYR A 386 -4.73 -0.95 32.55
N LYS A 387 -3.59 -0.29 32.81
CA LYS A 387 -3.31 0.43 34.06
C LYS A 387 -4.11 1.74 34.14
N ALA A 388 -4.07 2.53 33.07
CA ALA A 388 -4.75 3.82 32.97
C ALA A 388 -6.28 3.70 33.03
N GLY A 389 -6.85 2.60 32.53
CA GLY A 389 -8.27 2.30 32.69
C GLY A 389 -8.69 2.07 34.15
N ARG A 390 -7.80 1.46 34.95
CA ARG A 390 -8.05 1.11 36.36
C ARG A 390 -7.80 2.23 37.35
N ASP A 391 -6.88 3.15 37.05
CA ASP A 391 -6.61 4.33 37.88
C ASP A 391 -7.44 5.57 37.50
N LYS A 392 -8.34 5.42 36.51
CA LYS A 392 -9.24 6.44 35.93
C LYS A 392 -8.54 7.52 35.10
N SER A 393 -7.23 7.46 34.92
CA SER A 393 -6.52 8.44 34.09
C SER A 393 -6.93 8.37 32.62
N LEU A 394 -7.30 7.18 32.13
CA LEU A 394 -7.78 6.99 30.75
C LEU A 394 -9.16 7.61 30.51
N PHE A 395 -10.05 7.55 31.50
CA PHE A 395 -11.45 7.98 31.38
C PHE A 395 -11.72 9.30 32.10
N ASN A 396 -10.77 10.23 32.05
CA ASN A 396 -10.83 11.52 32.74
C ASN A 396 -11.54 12.64 31.94
N GLY A 397 -12.09 12.31 30.76
CA GLY A 397 -12.76 13.25 29.86
C GLY A 397 -11.82 14.09 28.98
N LYS A 398 -10.51 13.79 28.96
CA LYS A 398 -9.50 14.56 28.20
C LYS A 398 -8.67 13.74 27.24
N VAL A 399 -8.49 12.43 27.49
CA VAL A 399 -7.71 11.56 26.61
C VAL A 399 -8.53 11.25 25.36
N SER A 400 -7.98 11.56 24.20
CA SER A 400 -8.58 11.31 22.89
C SER A 400 -7.96 10.09 22.18
N GLU A 401 -8.59 9.65 21.10
CA GLU A 401 -8.00 8.65 20.18
C GLU A 401 -6.65 9.11 19.60
N TRP A 402 -6.49 10.42 19.34
CA TRP A 402 -5.23 10.97 18.88
C TRP A 402 -4.15 10.88 19.96
N ASP A 403 -4.48 11.19 21.22
CA ASP A 403 -3.52 11.06 22.32
C ASP A 403 -3.03 9.62 22.48
N LEU A 404 -3.91 8.63 22.28
CA LEU A 404 -3.52 7.22 22.31
C LEU A 404 -2.64 6.81 21.13
N SER A 405 -2.86 7.38 19.93
CA SER A 405 -1.97 7.12 18.79
C SER A 405 -0.56 7.67 19.04
N GLN A 406 -0.47 8.87 19.63
CA GLN A 406 0.82 9.45 20.03
C GLN A 406 1.48 8.62 21.15
N LYS A 407 0.68 8.12 22.10
CA LYS A 407 1.21 7.31 23.18
C LYS A 407 1.84 6.01 22.69
N LEU A 408 1.24 5.37 21.69
CA LEU A 408 1.83 4.18 21.05
C LEU A 408 3.10 4.53 20.26
N LEU A 409 3.12 5.67 19.58
CA LEU A 409 4.32 6.18 18.90
C LEU A 409 5.48 6.35 19.89
N GLU A 410 5.24 6.94 21.07
CA GLU A 410 6.28 7.10 22.11
C GLU A 410 6.92 5.74 22.51
N PHE A 411 6.14 4.66 22.56
CA PHE A 411 6.67 3.33 22.86
C PHE A 411 7.49 2.73 21.71
N ARG A 412 7.13 3.04 20.46
CA ARG A 412 7.90 2.64 19.27
C ARG A 412 9.20 3.41 19.12
N GLU A 413 9.20 4.70 19.41
CA GLU A 413 10.41 5.56 19.39
C GLU A 413 11.49 5.09 20.38
N GLN A 414 11.10 4.36 21.42
CA GLN A 414 12.03 3.74 22.37
C GLN A 414 12.67 2.44 21.85
N GLN A 415 12.17 1.89 20.74
CA GLN A 415 12.65 0.62 20.21
C GLN A 415 13.92 0.79 19.35
N PRO A 416 14.85 -0.18 19.38
CA PRO A 416 16.03 -0.15 18.52
C PRO A 416 15.66 -0.05 17.03
N LYS A 417 16.39 0.78 16.29
CA LYS A 417 16.31 0.92 14.82
C LYS A 417 14.95 1.42 14.29
N PHE A 418 14.04 1.86 15.16
CA PHE A 418 12.81 2.54 14.73
C PHE A 418 13.16 3.82 13.96
N VAL A 419 12.37 4.13 12.93
CA VAL A 419 12.57 5.30 12.06
C VAL A 419 11.35 6.22 12.16
N TYR A 420 10.17 5.73 11.77
CA TYR A 420 8.88 6.43 11.86
C TYR A 420 7.73 5.43 11.59
N PRO A 421 6.44 5.82 11.76
CA PRO A 421 5.31 4.92 11.47
C PRO A 421 5.25 4.43 10.01
N SER A 422 4.89 3.16 9.79
CA SER A 422 4.72 2.59 8.44
C SER A 422 3.41 3.00 7.75
N PHE A 423 2.49 3.60 8.50
CA PHE A 423 1.28 4.30 8.05
C PHE A 423 0.72 5.16 9.20
N ASP A 424 -0.26 6.02 8.91
CA ASP A 424 -0.95 6.79 9.94
C ASP A 424 -1.74 5.86 10.86
N THR A 425 -1.42 5.85 12.16
CA THR A 425 -2.08 4.97 13.14
C THR A 425 -3.59 5.20 13.20
N ILE A 426 -4.33 4.12 13.01
CA ILE A 426 -5.76 4.04 13.29
C ILE A 426 -5.89 3.76 14.79
N SER A 427 -6.50 4.69 15.50
CA SER A 427 -6.83 4.55 16.92
C SER A 427 -8.28 4.95 17.04
N SER A 428 -9.16 4.01 17.36
CA SER A 428 -10.60 4.22 17.26
C SER A 428 -11.37 3.59 18.41
N ILE A 429 -12.30 4.36 19.00
CA ILE A 429 -13.16 3.94 20.10
C ILE A 429 -14.63 3.85 19.65
N GLY A 430 -15.31 2.76 20.01
CA GLY A 430 -16.72 2.53 19.70
C GLY A 430 -17.00 2.65 18.21
N GLU A 431 -17.96 3.50 17.83
CA GLU A 431 -18.45 3.65 16.45
C GLU A 431 -17.36 4.03 15.43
N ASN A 432 -16.30 4.73 15.86
CA ASN A 432 -15.18 5.05 14.97
C ASN A 432 -14.44 3.80 14.51
N GLY A 433 -14.48 2.71 15.30
CA GLY A 433 -13.91 1.42 14.93
C GLY A 433 -14.56 0.81 13.69
N ALA A 434 -15.82 1.16 13.38
CA ALA A 434 -16.52 0.69 12.18
C ALA A 434 -16.02 1.36 10.88
N ILE A 435 -15.25 2.45 10.97
CA ILE A 435 -14.67 3.15 9.83
C ILE A 435 -13.29 2.54 9.55
N ILE A 436 -13.20 1.69 8.52
CA ILE A 436 -12.03 0.82 8.24
C ILE A 436 -10.71 1.58 8.22
N HIS A 437 -10.66 2.75 7.57
CA HIS A 437 -9.49 3.63 7.49
C HIS A 437 -9.68 4.92 8.32
N TYR A 438 -10.24 4.79 9.52
CA TYR A 438 -10.39 5.91 10.45
C TYR A 438 -9.03 6.52 10.79
N ARG A 439 -8.93 7.85 10.76
CA ARG A 439 -7.74 8.57 11.21
C ARG A 439 -8.13 9.56 12.31
N PRO A 440 -7.58 9.43 13.53
CA PRO A 440 -7.83 10.40 14.58
C PRO A 440 -7.17 11.74 14.26
N GLU A 441 -7.96 12.82 14.28
CA GLU A 441 -7.47 14.19 14.19
C GLU A 441 -7.09 14.73 15.57
N LYS A 442 -6.11 15.62 15.62
CA LYS A 442 -5.65 16.22 16.88
C LYS A 442 -6.75 17.05 17.56
N GLU A 443 -7.51 17.83 16.79
CA GLU A 443 -8.49 18.76 17.35
C GLU A 443 -9.90 18.18 17.49
N ASN A 444 -10.25 17.12 16.75
CA ASN A 444 -11.63 16.61 16.63
C ASN A 444 -11.79 15.10 16.89
N SER A 445 -10.79 14.42 17.43
CA SER A 445 -10.90 12.99 17.78
C SER A 445 -11.83 12.75 18.97
N SER A 446 -12.42 11.56 19.04
CA SER A 446 -13.31 11.19 20.13
C SER A 446 -12.54 10.97 21.43
N ILE A 447 -13.17 11.34 22.53
CA ILE A 447 -12.66 11.10 23.88
C ILE A 447 -12.83 9.63 24.22
N ILE A 448 -11.80 9.05 24.81
CA ILE A 448 -11.76 7.64 25.21
C ILE A 448 -12.77 7.39 26.34
N LYS A 449 -13.50 6.28 26.20
CA LYS A 449 -14.55 5.80 27.09
C LYS A 449 -14.48 4.28 27.22
N PRO A 450 -15.10 3.66 28.24
CA PRO A 450 -15.20 2.20 28.29
C PRO A 450 -16.02 1.68 27.11
N ASP A 451 -15.35 1.06 26.13
CA ASP A 451 -15.94 0.49 24.91
C ASP A 451 -14.89 -0.38 24.19
N LEU A 452 -15.26 -0.95 23.04
CA LEU A 452 -14.32 -1.53 22.10
C LEU A 452 -13.38 -0.46 21.52
N TYR A 453 -12.09 -0.73 21.62
CA TYR A 453 -11.00 0.06 21.07
C TYR A 453 -10.24 -0.77 20.05
N LEU A 454 -10.13 -0.25 18.83
CA LEU A 454 -9.33 -0.82 17.76
C LEU A 454 -8.10 0.07 17.55
N CYS A 455 -6.92 -0.56 17.56
CA CYS A 455 -5.69 0.11 17.22
C CYS A 455 -4.96 -0.68 16.13
N ASP A 456 -4.78 -0.04 14.99
CA ASP A 456 -4.01 -0.55 13.86
C ASP A 456 -2.87 0.40 13.55
N SER A 457 -1.67 -0.14 13.53
CA SER A 457 -0.45 0.63 13.53
C SER A 457 0.77 -0.21 13.17
N GLY A 458 1.79 0.43 12.64
CA GLY A 458 3.06 -0.20 12.37
C GLY A 458 4.24 0.77 12.38
N GLY A 459 5.44 0.23 12.30
CA GLY A 459 6.69 0.98 12.29
C GLY A 459 7.58 0.62 11.11
N GLN A 460 8.29 1.62 10.62
CA GLN A 460 9.47 1.42 9.78
C GLN A 460 10.68 1.28 10.69
N TYR A 461 11.43 0.21 10.50
CA TYR A 461 12.69 -0.07 11.16
C TYR A 461 13.77 -0.25 10.09
N HIS A 462 15.03 0.08 10.38
CA HIS A 462 16.10 -0.20 9.42
C HIS A 462 16.21 -1.68 9.02
N THR A 463 15.64 -2.59 9.81
CA THR A 463 15.62 -4.04 9.54
C THR A 463 14.34 -4.55 8.87
N GLY A 464 13.28 -3.75 8.75
CA GLY A 464 12.01 -4.23 8.24
C GLY A 464 10.84 -3.27 8.43
N THR A 465 9.65 -3.68 8.01
CA THR A 465 8.41 -2.92 8.13
C THR A 465 7.40 -3.77 8.91
N THR A 466 6.69 -3.18 9.87
CA THR A 466 5.65 -3.87 10.65
C THR A 466 4.26 -3.34 10.33
N ASP A 467 3.27 -4.21 10.56
CA ASP A 467 1.84 -3.93 10.50
C ASP A 467 1.12 -4.81 11.52
N VAL A 468 0.25 -4.22 12.34
CA VAL A 468 -0.43 -4.94 13.42
C VAL A 468 -1.67 -4.20 13.91
N THR A 469 -2.79 -4.90 13.83
CA THR A 469 -4.05 -4.51 14.47
C THR A 469 -4.37 -5.35 15.71
N ARG A 470 -4.76 -4.68 16.80
CA ARG A 470 -5.44 -5.30 17.94
C ARG A 470 -6.74 -4.58 18.24
N THR A 471 -7.79 -5.36 18.48
CA THR A 471 -9.04 -4.89 19.09
C THR A 471 -9.13 -5.40 20.52
N LEU A 472 -9.54 -4.55 21.44
CA LEU A 472 -9.74 -4.88 22.85
C LEU A 472 -10.88 -4.04 23.44
N PHE A 473 -11.53 -4.54 24.47
CA PHE A 473 -12.41 -3.76 25.31
C PHE A 473 -11.61 -3.01 26.38
N LEU A 474 -11.80 -1.69 26.50
CA LEU A 474 -11.17 -0.87 27.52
C LEU A 474 -12.00 -0.90 28.81
N PHE A 475 -11.47 -1.59 29.84
CA PHE A 475 -12.14 -1.71 31.14
C PHE A 475 -11.88 -0.49 32.03
N GLY A 476 -12.95 0.09 32.57
CA GLY A 476 -12.92 1.03 33.68
C GLY A 476 -13.09 0.36 35.04
N ILE A 477 -13.34 1.18 36.07
CA ILE A 477 -13.69 0.69 37.42
C ILE A 477 -15.20 0.37 37.57
N GLY A 478 -16.00 0.59 36.52
CA GLY A 478 -17.43 0.37 36.54
C GLY A 478 -17.85 -1.04 36.10
N GLU A 479 -19.14 -1.19 35.86
CA GLU A 479 -19.77 -2.45 35.46
C GLU A 479 -19.83 -2.64 33.94
N GLU A 480 -19.22 -1.74 33.15
CA GLU A 480 -19.19 -1.84 31.69
C GLU A 480 -18.47 -3.12 31.25
N ARG A 481 -19.10 -3.88 30.35
CA ARG A 481 -18.59 -5.14 29.81
C ARG A 481 -18.88 -5.19 28.30
N PRO A 482 -18.08 -5.93 27.53
CA PRO A 482 -18.41 -6.17 26.12
C PRO A 482 -19.75 -6.89 26.01
N THR A 483 -20.53 -6.56 24.98
CA THR A 483 -21.81 -7.20 24.72
C THR A 483 -21.63 -8.60 24.16
N THR A 484 -22.65 -9.46 24.25
CA THR A 484 -22.63 -10.78 23.60
C THR A 484 -22.36 -10.68 22.10
N GLU A 485 -22.92 -9.68 21.42
CA GLU A 485 -22.71 -9.43 20.00
C GLU A 485 -21.25 -9.08 19.68
N GLN A 486 -20.62 -8.24 20.51
CA GLN A 486 -19.20 -7.86 20.38
C GLN A 486 -18.28 -9.07 20.60
N ILE A 487 -18.55 -9.89 21.62
CA ILE A 487 -17.79 -11.12 21.91
C ILE A 487 -17.93 -12.12 20.77
N GLU A 488 -19.15 -12.35 20.27
CA GLU A 488 -19.40 -13.29 19.17
C GLU A 488 -18.67 -12.83 17.90
N SER A 489 -18.83 -11.57 17.52
CA SER A 489 -18.18 -11.00 16.33
C SER A 489 -16.65 -11.08 16.44
N PHE A 490 -16.09 -10.76 17.61
CA PHE A 490 -14.65 -10.85 17.86
C PHE A 490 -14.15 -12.27 17.73
N THR A 491 -14.87 -13.22 18.31
CA THR A 491 -14.47 -14.62 18.31
C THR A 491 -14.53 -15.20 16.90
N ARG A 492 -15.51 -14.81 16.06
CA ARG A 492 -15.59 -15.23 14.66
C ARG A 492 -14.45 -14.67 13.81
N VAL A 493 -14.07 -13.40 14.02
CA VAL A 493 -12.87 -12.81 13.40
C VAL A 493 -11.61 -13.58 13.82
N LEU A 494 -11.47 -13.87 15.12
CA LEU A 494 -10.36 -14.64 15.67
C LEU A 494 -10.29 -16.06 15.08
N ILE A 495 -11.42 -16.74 14.91
CA ILE A 495 -11.47 -18.06 14.26
C ILE A 495 -10.90 -17.98 12.84
N GLY A 496 -11.33 -17.00 12.04
CA GLY A 496 -10.80 -16.79 10.69
C GLY A 496 -9.29 -16.55 10.68
N PHE A 497 -8.82 -15.71 11.59
CA PHE A 497 -7.41 -15.38 11.79
C PHE A 497 -6.57 -16.64 12.12
N ILE A 498 -7.03 -17.45 13.08
CA ILE A 498 -6.35 -18.69 13.50
C ILE A 498 -6.33 -19.71 12.35
N ARG A 499 -7.47 -19.90 11.66
CA ARG A 499 -7.60 -20.87 10.57
C ARG A 499 -6.59 -20.61 9.45
N LEU A 500 -6.36 -19.34 9.11
CA LEU A 500 -5.38 -19.00 8.09
C LEU A 500 -3.95 -19.22 8.60
N HIS A 501 -3.63 -18.81 9.83
CA HIS A 501 -2.31 -19.06 10.43
C HIS A 501 -1.95 -20.54 10.56
N LYS A 502 -2.94 -21.41 10.81
CA LYS A 502 -2.76 -22.87 10.90
C LYS A 502 -2.63 -23.56 9.55
N LEU A 503 -2.91 -22.88 8.44
CA LEU A 503 -3.03 -23.52 7.14
C LEU A 503 -1.69 -24.12 6.69
N VAL A 504 -1.75 -25.40 6.32
CA VAL A 504 -0.70 -26.09 5.55
C VAL A 504 -1.24 -26.33 4.14
N PHE A 505 -0.52 -25.87 3.13
CA PHE A 505 -1.01 -25.84 1.74
C PHE A 505 0.10 -26.21 0.74
N PRO A 506 -0.23 -26.80 -0.42
CA PRO A 506 0.80 -27.16 -1.39
C PRO A 506 1.43 -25.93 -2.05
N ILE A 507 2.69 -26.05 -2.47
CA ILE A 507 3.29 -25.04 -3.37
C ILE A 507 2.42 -24.91 -4.62
N GLY A 508 2.20 -23.68 -5.07
CA GLY A 508 1.35 -23.39 -6.23
C GLY A 508 -0.10 -23.05 -5.87
N THR A 509 -0.48 -23.07 -4.59
CA THR A 509 -1.78 -22.53 -4.15
C THR A 509 -1.86 -21.03 -4.42
N ASN A 510 -2.91 -20.62 -5.12
CA ASN A 510 -3.24 -19.23 -5.33
C ASN A 510 -3.84 -18.60 -4.06
N ALA A 511 -3.44 -17.36 -3.75
CA ALA A 511 -3.89 -16.65 -2.54
C ALA A 511 -5.43 -16.47 -2.45
N THR A 512 -6.11 -16.35 -3.59
CA THR A 512 -7.59 -16.30 -3.67
C THR A 512 -8.25 -17.55 -3.08
N ALA A 513 -7.62 -18.72 -3.20
CA ALA A 513 -8.22 -19.99 -2.78
C ALA A 513 -8.30 -20.14 -1.25
N ILE A 514 -7.51 -19.36 -0.50
CA ILE A 514 -7.38 -19.50 0.96
C ILE A 514 -8.09 -18.38 1.73
N ASP A 515 -8.44 -17.28 1.06
CA ASP A 515 -9.13 -16.13 1.66
C ASP A 515 -10.45 -16.51 2.34
N VAL A 516 -11.18 -17.49 1.78
CA VAL A 516 -12.42 -18.01 2.36
C VAL A 516 -12.25 -18.56 3.79
N LEU A 517 -11.06 -19.04 4.15
CA LEU A 517 -10.82 -19.60 5.49
C LEU A 517 -10.91 -18.53 6.59
N ALA A 518 -10.53 -17.30 6.26
CA ALA A 518 -10.63 -16.17 7.17
C ALA A 518 -12.07 -15.63 7.29
N ARG A 519 -12.93 -15.93 6.30
CA ARG A 519 -14.31 -15.44 6.23
C ARG A 519 -15.35 -16.44 6.71
N ALA A 520 -15.06 -17.73 6.61
CA ALA A 520 -16.05 -18.80 6.79
C ALA A 520 -16.86 -18.67 8.09
N SER A 521 -16.20 -18.38 9.21
CA SER A 521 -16.88 -18.24 10.51
C SER A 521 -17.80 -17.02 10.60
N LEU A 522 -17.49 -15.92 9.88
CA LEU A 522 -18.37 -14.77 9.76
C LEU A 522 -19.56 -15.09 8.84
N TRP A 523 -19.30 -15.75 7.70
CA TRP A 523 -20.34 -16.13 6.74
C TRP A 523 -21.38 -17.10 7.34
N GLU A 524 -20.96 -17.99 8.23
CA GLU A 524 -21.87 -18.86 9.01
C GLU A 524 -22.90 -18.06 9.83
N ALA A 525 -22.57 -16.81 10.20
CA ALA A 525 -23.47 -15.88 10.89
C ALA A 525 -24.08 -14.81 9.96
N GLY A 526 -23.86 -14.88 8.65
CA GLY A 526 -24.33 -13.88 7.69
C GLY A 526 -23.56 -12.55 7.74
N LEU A 527 -22.36 -12.53 8.30
CA LEU A 527 -21.48 -11.36 8.43
C LEU A 527 -20.35 -11.42 7.37
N ASP A 528 -19.74 -10.29 6.99
CA ASP A 528 -18.57 -10.22 6.09
C ASP A 528 -17.77 -8.93 6.34
N TYR A 529 -16.61 -8.79 5.69
CA TYR A 529 -15.82 -7.54 5.66
C TYR A 529 -15.45 -7.12 4.23
N LEU A 530 -15.35 -5.81 4.01
CA LEU A 530 -15.25 -5.19 2.69
C LEU A 530 -13.81 -4.85 2.25
N HIS A 531 -12.80 -5.58 2.75
CA HIS A 531 -11.40 -5.49 2.33
C HIS A 531 -10.79 -6.89 2.13
N GLY A 532 -9.58 -6.97 1.58
CA GLY A 532 -8.81 -8.21 1.47
C GLY A 532 -8.42 -8.76 2.84
N THR A 533 -8.14 -10.06 2.95
CA THR A 533 -7.65 -10.69 4.18
C THR A 533 -6.16 -10.44 4.43
N GLY A 534 -5.40 -10.04 3.41
CA GLY A 534 -4.04 -9.58 3.60
C GLY A 534 -3.31 -9.18 2.34
N HIS A 535 -2.15 -8.57 2.51
CA HIS A 535 -1.29 -8.02 1.46
C HIS A 535 0.17 -8.37 1.74
N GLY A 536 1.05 -8.21 0.74
CA GLY A 536 2.50 -8.31 0.94
C GLY A 536 3.06 -7.13 1.72
N VAL A 537 4.21 -7.35 2.37
CA VAL A 537 4.91 -6.30 3.13
C VAL A 537 6.38 -6.27 2.75
N GLY A 538 6.92 -5.07 2.50
CA GLY A 538 8.31 -4.84 2.12
C GLY A 538 9.30 -4.87 3.28
N SER A 539 10.58 -5.06 2.97
CA SER A 539 11.67 -4.97 3.97
C SER A 539 12.20 -3.54 4.05
N PHE A 540 11.73 -2.79 5.05
CA PHE A 540 11.98 -1.34 5.20
C PHE A 540 11.63 -0.61 3.89
N LEU A 541 10.41 -0.83 3.43
CA LEU A 541 9.82 -0.33 2.18
C LEU A 541 8.30 -0.11 2.41
N SER A 542 7.46 -0.26 1.39
CA SER A 542 6.01 -0.11 1.52
C SER A 542 5.43 -1.16 2.49
N VAL A 543 4.48 -0.72 3.32
CA VAL A 543 3.67 -1.62 4.14
C VAL A 543 2.74 -2.47 3.27
N HIS A 544 2.20 -1.89 2.18
CA HIS A 544 1.51 -2.64 1.13
C HIS A 544 2.44 -2.87 -0.05
N GLU A 545 2.92 -4.10 -0.21
CA GLU A 545 3.87 -4.50 -1.25
C GLU A 545 3.28 -5.56 -2.19
N GLU A 546 3.25 -5.22 -3.47
CA GLU A 546 2.96 -6.15 -4.57
C GLU A 546 3.96 -7.33 -4.62
N PRO A 547 3.57 -8.50 -5.12
CA PRO A 547 2.28 -8.84 -5.75
C PRO A 547 1.34 -9.67 -4.85
N TRP A 548 1.70 -9.85 -3.57
CA TRP A 548 0.94 -10.70 -2.67
C TRP A 548 -0.36 -10.01 -2.26
N SER A 549 -1.48 -10.70 -2.46
CA SER A 549 -2.81 -10.26 -1.99
C SER A 549 -3.66 -11.50 -1.72
N ILE A 550 -4.12 -11.65 -0.48
CA ILE A 550 -5.07 -12.67 -0.05
C ILE A 550 -6.46 -12.01 -0.10
N CYS A 551 -7.11 -12.11 -1.25
CA CYS A 551 -8.42 -11.50 -1.48
C CYS A 551 -9.20 -12.29 -2.54
N TYR A 552 -10.46 -12.64 -2.25
CA TYR A 552 -11.32 -13.34 -3.21
C TYR A 552 -12.09 -12.41 -4.17
N LYS A 553 -12.31 -11.14 -3.81
CA LYS A 553 -13.03 -10.19 -4.65
C LYS A 553 -12.11 -9.64 -5.74
N VAL A 554 -12.59 -9.61 -6.98
CA VAL A 554 -11.90 -8.98 -8.11
C VAL A 554 -12.18 -7.47 -8.06
N GLY A 555 -11.20 -6.67 -7.62
CA GLY A 555 -11.24 -5.21 -7.50
C GLY A 555 -9.83 -4.62 -7.69
N ARG A 556 -9.52 -3.41 -7.17
CA ARG A 556 -8.15 -2.85 -7.22
C ARG A 556 -7.14 -3.74 -6.50
N ASP A 557 -7.55 -4.33 -5.38
CA ASP A 557 -6.78 -5.33 -4.62
C ASP A 557 -6.86 -6.73 -5.24
N GLY A 558 -7.30 -6.81 -6.51
CA GLY A 558 -7.94 -7.96 -7.12
C GLY A 558 -7.20 -9.27 -6.91
N ALA A 559 -7.96 -10.37 -6.96
CA ALA A 559 -7.46 -11.74 -6.92
C ALA A 559 -6.06 -11.84 -7.55
N SER A 560 -5.02 -11.89 -6.70
CA SER A 560 -3.66 -12.01 -7.19
C SER A 560 -3.63 -13.31 -7.98
N LYS A 561 -3.30 -13.23 -9.28
CA LYS A 561 -3.09 -14.43 -10.09
C LYS A 561 -1.84 -15.20 -9.65
N GLN A 562 -1.12 -14.69 -8.65
CA GLN A 562 0.12 -15.26 -8.18
C GLN A 562 -0.10 -16.33 -7.12
N ASN A 563 0.77 -17.34 -7.20
CA ASN A 563 0.83 -18.41 -6.23
C ASN A 563 1.74 -17.98 -5.08
N LEU A 564 1.29 -18.22 -3.85
CA LEU A 564 2.09 -17.94 -2.67
C LEU A 564 3.38 -18.76 -2.68
N ALA A 565 4.45 -18.17 -2.17
CA ALA A 565 5.80 -18.74 -2.22
C ALA A 565 6.55 -18.54 -0.91
N ALA A 566 7.43 -19.48 -0.58
CA ALA A 566 8.30 -19.37 0.58
C ALA A 566 9.19 -18.12 0.51
N GLY A 567 9.38 -17.44 1.65
CA GLY A 567 10.11 -16.17 1.75
C GLY A 567 9.24 -14.93 1.50
N ALA A 568 7.96 -15.09 1.12
CA ALA A 568 7.01 -13.99 1.17
C ALA A 568 6.70 -13.60 2.63
N VAL A 569 6.47 -12.31 2.87
CA VAL A 569 5.89 -11.78 4.11
C VAL A 569 4.57 -11.13 3.77
N VAL A 570 3.51 -11.53 4.46
CA VAL A 570 2.13 -11.08 4.21
C VAL A 570 1.37 -10.80 5.51
N SER A 571 0.38 -9.91 5.47
CA SER A 571 -0.60 -9.74 6.55
C SER A 571 -1.65 -10.85 6.54
N ILE A 572 -2.23 -11.10 7.71
CA ILE A 572 -3.44 -11.89 7.94
C ILE A 572 -4.30 -11.05 8.87
N GLU A 573 -5.33 -10.41 8.34
CA GLU A 573 -6.05 -9.30 8.98
C GLU A 573 -7.58 -9.35 8.80
N PRO A 574 -8.28 -10.47 9.08
CA PRO A 574 -9.74 -10.47 9.02
C PRO A 574 -10.35 -9.43 9.97
N GLY A 575 -11.55 -8.97 9.63
CA GLY A 575 -12.28 -8.00 10.45
C GLY A 575 -13.79 -8.11 10.34
N TYR A 576 -14.48 -7.28 11.12
CA TYR A 576 -15.92 -7.07 11.06
C TYR A 576 -16.24 -5.64 11.52
N TYR A 577 -17.13 -4.95 10.80
CA TYR A 577 -17.41 -3.54 11.03
C TYR A 577 -18.92 -3.30 11.01
N GLU A 578 -19.47 -2.96 12.18
CA GLU A 578 -20.89 -2.68 12.38
C GLU A 578 -21.10 -1.16 12.39
N GLU A 579 -21.66 -0.63 11.30
CA GLU A 579 -21.82 0.81 11.09
C GLU A 579 -22.53 1.49 12.27
N GLY A 580 -21.91 2.55 12.79
CA GLY A 580 -22.46 3.31 13.92
C GLY A 580 -22.38 2.61 15.28
N LYS A 581 -21.72 1.44 15.39
CA LYS A 581 -21.55 0.73 16.66
C LYS A 581 -20.10 0.45 17.03
N TYR A 582 -19.40 -0.40 16.29
CA TYR A 582 -18.04 -0.83 16.60
C TYR A 582 -17.38 -1.50 15.39
N GLY A 583 -16.06 -1.66 15.44
CA GLY A 583 -15.33 -2.50 14.51
C GLY A 583 -14.26 -3.33 15.20
N ILE A 584 -13.92 -4.44 14.56
CA ILE A 584 -12.98 -5.43 15.04
C ILE A 584 -12.06 -5.80 13.88
N ARG A 585 -10.76 -5.82 14.14
CA ARG A 585 -9.76 -6.42 13.25
C ARG A 585 -8.67 -7.04 14.09
N ILE A 586 -8.20 -8.21 13.69
CA ILE A 586 -7.10 -8.91 14.35
C ILE A 586 -6.08 -9.22 13.28
N GLU A 587 -4.88 -8.69 13.44
CA GLU A 587 -3.88 -8.75 12.39
C GLU A 587 -2.51 -9.13 12.89
N ASN A 588 -1.84 -9.97 12.12
CA ASN A 588 -0.42 -10.27 12.24
C ASN A 588 0.21 -10.30 10.85
N LEU A 589 1.50 -9.97 10.78
CA LEU A 589 2.33 -10.37 9.66
C LEU A 589 2.85 -11.79 9.87
N ALA A 590 2.97 -12.54 8.78
CA ALA A 590 3.51 -13.89 8.73
C ALA A 590 4.48 -14.04 7.56
N GLU A 591 5.57 -14.76 7.79
CA GLU A 591 6.40 -15.27 6.70
C GLU A 591 5.87 -16.62 6.21
N ILE A 592 5.97 -16.87 4.91
CA ILE A 592 5.63 -18.16 4.33
C ILE A 592 6.89 -19.02 4.31
N VAL A 593 6.81 -20.21 4.91
CA VAL A 593 7.93 -21.15 5.02
C VAL A 593 7.52 -22.53 4.52
N GLU A 594 8.51 -23.38 4.21
CA GLU A 594 8.24 -24.79 3.93
C GLU A 594 7.63 -25.46 5.18
N ALA A 595 6.62 -26.30 4.98
CA ALA A 595 5.98 -27.07 6.03
C ALA A 595 6.60 -28.46 6.13
N ASP A 596 6.95 -28.86 7.35
CA ASP A 596 7.36 -30.22 7.68
C ASP A 596 6.13 -31.12 7.71
N VAL A 597 5.94 -31.93 6.67
CA VAL A 597 4.82 -32.88 6.56
C VAL A 597 5.34 -34.29 6.31
N ASP A 598 4.91 -35.25 7.13
CA ASP A 598 5.41 -36.63 7.09
C ASP A 598 4.94 -37.40 5.84
N ASN A 599 3.77 -37.03 5.30
CA ASN A 599 3.17 -37.69 4.14
C ASN A 599 3.55 -36.99 2.84
N CYS A 600 4.24 -37.71 1.95
CA CYS A 600 4.59 -37.21 0.62
C CYS A 600 3.48 -37.57 -0.39
N TYR A 601 2.59 -36.63 -0.74
CA TYR A 601 1.76 -36.81 -1.92
C TYR A 601 2.69 -36.89 -3.14
N LYS A 602 2.86 -38.08 -3.73
CA LYS A 602 3.92 -38.41 -4.71
C LYS A 602 4.00 -37.51 -5.97
N LYS A 603 3.03 -36.60 -6.17
CA LYS A 603 3.00 -35.62 -7.28
C LYS A 603 3.29 -34.16 -6.85
N MET A 604 3.28 -33.85 -5.55
CA MET A 604 3.60 -32.52 -5.02
C MET A 604 4.66 -32.65 -3.93
N ASN A 605 5.89 -32.23 -4.24
CA ASN A 605 7.05 -32.53 -3.41
C ASN A 605 7.19 -31.64 -2.17
N LYS A 606 6.41 -30.57 -2.02
CA LYS A 606 6.53 -29.62 -0.90
C LYS A 606 5.23 -28.91 -0.55
N PHE A 607 5.04 -28.68 0.75
CA PHE A 607 3.97 -27.89 1.32
C PHE A 607 4.56 -26.64 1.98
N LEU A 608 3.71 -25.63 2.17
CA LEU A 608 4.00 -24.35 2.79
C LEU A 608 3.09 -24.16 4.00
N LYS A 609 3.52 -23.30 4.92
CA LYS A 609 2.75 -22.83 6.08
C LYS A 609 3.06 -21.37 6.37
N PHE A 610 2.19 -20.72 7.12
CA PHE A 610 2.46 -19.40 7.70
C PHE A 610 3.20 -19.54 9.02
N SER A 611 4.25 -18.74 9.21
CA SER A 611 4.95 -18.59 10.48
C SER A 611 4.77 -17.14 10.96
N PRO A 612 4.10 -16.90 12.10
CA PRO A 612 3.88 -15.56 12.62
C PRO A 612 5.21 -14.80 12.83
N LEU A 613 5.23 -13.53 12.46
CA LEU A 613 6.26 -12.57 12.84
C LEU A 613 5.82 -11.72 14.02
N THR A 614 4.55 -11.29 14.02
CA THR A 614 3.97 -10.47 15.07
C THR A 614 3.68 -11.31 16.33
N PHE A 615 4.19 -10.86 17.48
CA PHE A 615 3.93 -11.46 18.79
C PHE A 615 3.43 -10.40 19.78
N VAL A 616 2.11 -10.28 19.86
CA VAL A 616 1.39 -9.36 20.77
C VAL A 616 0.17 -10.08 21.33
N PRO A 617 -0.13 -9.99 22.65
CA PRO A 617 -1.28 -10.65 23.25
C PRO A 617 -2.60 -10.32 22.57
N ILE A 618 -3.54 -11.28 22.62
CA ILE A 618 -4.94 -11.12 22.17
C ILE A 618 -5.79 -11.19 23.43
N GLN A 619 -6.67 -10.21 23.63
CA GLN A 619 -7.43 -10.05 24.88
C GLN A 619 -8.38 -11.23 25.11
N LYS A 620 -8.21 -11.94 26.24
CA LYS A 620 -8.93 -13.18 26.55
C LYS A 620 -10.40 -12.94 26.89
N GLU A 621 -10.71 -11.79 27.45
CA GLU A 621 -12.06 -11.38 27.86
C GLU A 621 -13.02 -11.19 26.68
N MET A 622 -12.51 -11.08 25.46
CA MET A 622 -13.31 -10.93 24.23
C MET A 622 -13.64 -12.26 23.54
N ILE A 623 -13.20 -13.39 24.10
CA ILE A 623 -13.23 -14.70 23.43
C ILE A 623 -14.33 -15.57 24.03
N ASP A 624 -15.30 -15.95 23.20
CA ASP A 624 -16.21 -17.05 23.51
C ASP A 624 -15.54 -18.39 23.21
N VAL A 625 -14.97 -19.00 24.24
CA VAL A 625 -14.26 -20.29 24.14
C VAL A 625 -15.19 -21.44 23.72
N SER A 626 -16.51 -21.27 23.80
CA SER A 626 -17.48 -22.32 23.47
C SER A 626 -17.61 -22.58 21.97
N ILE A 627 -17.26 -21.61 21.12
CA ILE A 627 -17.32 -21.73 19.66
C ILE A 627 -15.95 -21.96 18.99
N LEU A 628 -14.87 -21.97 19.78
CA LEU A 628 -13.55 -22.41 19.33
C LEU A 628 -13.49 -23.95 19.31
N SER A 629 -12.88 -24.53 18.28
CA SER A 629 -12.43 -25.93 18.30
C SER A 629 -11.22 -26.11 19.23
N ASP A 630 -10.94 -27.35 19.68
CA ASP A 630 -9.76 -27.65 20.52
C ASP A 630 -8.47 -27.20 19.82
N ASP A 631 -8.41 -27.49 18.55
CA ASP A 631 -7.36 -27.15 17.62
C ASP A 631 -7.09 -25.64 17.50
N GLU A 632 -8.14 -24.80 17.55
CA GLU A 632 -8.00 -23.33 17.52
C GLU A 632 -7.57 -22.80 18.90
N LEU A 633 -8.09 -23.39 19.98
CA LEU A 633 -7.71 -23.05 21.35
C LEU A 633 -6.23 -23.37 21.65
N ASP A 634 -5.77 -24.53 21.20
CA ASP A 634 -4.37 -24.96 21.35
C ASP A 634 -3.42 -24.02 20.59
N TRP A 635 -3.80 -23.57 19.39
CA TRP A 635 -3.01 -22.59 18.65
C TRP A 635 -2.95 -21.25 19.38
N LEU A 636 -4.06 -20.77 19.94
CA LEU A 636 -4.09 -19.52 20.70
C LEU A 636 -3.19 -19.60 21.96
N ASN A 637 -3.25 -20.72 22.68
CA ASN A 637 -2.39 -20.98 23.84
C ASN A 637 -0.91 -21.06 23.44
N TRP A 638 -0.59 -21.74 22.33
CA TRP A 638 0.75 -21.77 21.76
C TRP A 638 1.24 -20.36 21.39
N TYR A 639 0.40 -19.57 20.73
CA TYR A 639 0.73 -18.22 20.29
C TYR A 639 1.00 -17.29 21.48
N HIS A 640 0.19 -17.36 22.55
CA HIS A 640 0.45 -16.62 23.79
C HIS A 640 1.72 -17.08 24.50
N SER A 641 2.00 -18.39 24.54
CA SER A 641 3.27 -18.91 25.07
C SER A 641 4.47 -18.38 24.28
N LYS A 642 4.39 -18.34 22.94
CA LYS A 642 5.43 -17.77 22.10
C LYS A 642 5.56 -16.27 22.24
N THR A 643 4.45 -15.57 22.50
CA THR A 643 4.49 -14.14 22.82
C THR A 643 5.29 -13.88 24.10
N LEU A 644 5.03 -14.63 25.17
CA LEU A 644 5.80 -14.52 26.41
C LEU A 644 7.29 -14.86 26.18
N GLU A 645 7.58 -15.98 25.52
CA GLU A 645 8.96 -16.43 25.23
C GLU A 645 9.80 -15.40 24.46
N ASN A 646 9.18 -14.69 23.50
CA ASN A 646 9.88 -13.68 22.70
C ASN A 646 10.02 -12.34 23.42
N LEU A 647 9.05 -11.95 24.25
CA LEU A 647 9.02 -10.61 24.87
C LEU A 647 9.68 -10.57 26.25
N GLU A 648 9.58 -11.63 27.06
CA GLU A 648 10.15 -11.71 28.41
C GLU A 648 11.63 -11.30 28.48
N PRO A 649 12.52 -11.74 27.56
CA PRO A 649 13.93 -11.35 27.58
C PRO A 649 14.19 -9.86 27.33
N LEU A 650 13.20 -9.13 26.82
CA LEU A 650 13.28 -7.70 26.52
C LEU A 650 12.51 -6.83 27.51
N VAL A 651 11.88 -7.43 28.52
CA VAL A 651 11.24 -6.68 29.59
C VAL A 651 12.33 -6.02 30.43
N ASP A 652 12.25 -4.69 30.55
CA ASP A 652 13.11 -3.90 31.44
C ASP A 652 12.84 -4.25 32.92
N ASP A 653 13.43 -3.53 33.87
CA ASP A 653 13.18 -3.69 35.31
C ASP A 653 11.78 -3.17 35.74
N ASP A 654 10.72 -3.72 35.14
CA ASP A 654 9.31 -3.48 35.45
C ASP A 654 8.61 -4.79 35.84
N PRO A 655 8.64 -5.18 37.13
CA PRO A 655 8.05 -6.42 37.61
C PRO A 655 6.51 -6.42 37.53
N GLU A 656 5.87 -5.25 37.52
CA GLU A 656 4.41 -5.17 37.35
C GLU A 656 4.02 -5.51 35.91
N PHE A 657 4.74 -4.95 34.94
CA PHE A 657 4.54 -5.27 33.52
C PHE A 657 4.79 -6.75 33.24
N LEU A 658 5.89 -7.33 33.73
CA LEU A 658 6.17 -8.75 33.53
C LEU A 658 5.07 -9.64 34.13
N LYS A 659 4.62 -9.32 35.35
CA LYS A 659 3.52 -10.06 35.99
C LYS A 659 2.24 -9.98 35.16
N TRP A 660 1.91 -8.80 34.63
CA TRP A 660 0.76 -8.60 33.76
C TRP A 660 0.91 -9.42 32.46
N LEU A 661 2.08 -9.39 31.82
CA LEU A 661 2.38 -10.13 30.60
C LEU A 661 2.19 -11.64 30.79
N VAL A 662 2.75 -12.20 31.86
CA VAL A 662 2.56 -13.62 32.23
C VAL A 662 1.07 -13.95 32.42
N GLN A 663 0.31 -13.05 33.05
CA GLN A 663 -1.12 -13.26 33.26
C GLN A 663 -1.93 -13.22 31.96
N VAL A 664 -1.69 -12.27 31.07
CA VAL A 664 -2.45 -12.16 29.81
C VAL A 664 -2.06 -13.26 28.81
N CYS A 665 -0.83 -13.75 28.86
CA CYS A 665 -0.36 -14.87 28.04
C CYS A 665 -0.59 -16.26 28.68
N SER A 666 -1.23 -16.34 29.85
CA SER A 666 -1.49 -17.65 30.47
C SER A 666 -2.53 -18.46 29.69
N PRO A 667 -2.41 -19.81 29.67
CA PRO A 667 -3.30 -20.68 28.89
C PRO A 667 -4.79 -20.54 29.27
N ILE A 668 -5.64 -20.62 28.25
CA ILE A 668 -7.10 -20.69 28.36
C ILE A 668 -7.52 -22.17 28.40
N ASN A 669 -8.32 -22.54 29.41
CA ASN A 669 -8.83 -23.90 29.58
C ASN A 669 -10.34 -23.97 29.31
N ARG A 670 -10.78 -24.83 28.38
CA ARG A 670 -12.21 -25.04 28.10
C ARG A 670 -12.97 -25.64 29.31
N ASN A 671 -12.28 -26.46 30.12
CA ASN A 671 -12.86 -27.15 31.28
C ASN A 671 -13.13 -26.25 32.51
N ILE A 672 -12.95 -24.94 32.40
CA ILE A 672 -13.41 -23.97 33.41
C ILE A 672 -14.85 -23.50 33.09
N SER A 673 -15.45 -23.93 31.97
CA SER A 673 -16.79 -23.56 31.55
C SER A 673 -17.87 -24.53 32.06
N LYS A 674 -18.37 -24.26 33.28
CA LYS A 674 -19.79 -24.46 33.69
C LYS A 674 -20.13 -24.01 35.13
N ILE A 675 -19.26 -23.26 35.81
CA ILE A 675 -19.57 -22.68 37.13
C ILE A 675 -19.14 -21.22 37.11
N ASP A 676 -20.09 -20.36 36.78
CA ASP A 676 -19.97 -18.90 36.74
C ASP A 676 -18.83 -18.37 35.84
N PHE A 677 -19.04 -17.22 35.22
CA PHE A 677 -17.90 -16.40 34.82
C PHE A 677 -16.97 -16.33 36.03
N PRO A 678 -15.63 -16.45 35.88
CA PRO A 678 -14.78 -16.09 36.99
C PRO A 678 -15.16 -14.65 37.30
N LYS A 679 -15.84 -14.48 38.45
CA LYS A 679 -15.52 -13.40 39.35
C LYS A 679 -14.02 -13.27 39.20
N THR A 680 -13.59 -12.13 38.66
CA THR A 680 -12.18 -11.75 38.60
C THR A 680 -11.52 -12.31 39.85
N LEU A 681 -10.28 -12.81 39.81
CA LEU A 681 -9.52 -13.28 40.98
C LEU A 681 -9.40 -12.25 42.16
N TYR A 682 -10.18 -11.17 42.12
CA TYR A 682 -10.47 -10.10 43.07
C TYR A 682 -11.95 -10.04 43.55
N GLN A 683 -12.74 -11.11 43.44
CA GLN A 683 -13.74 -11.47 44.48
C GLN A 683 -13.37 -12.84 45.03
#